data_AF-A0A1J4K689-F1
#
_entry.id   AF-A0A1J4K689-F1
#
_cell.length_a   1.000
_cell.length_b   1.000
_cell.length_c   1.000
_cell.angle_alpha   90.00
_cell.angle_beta   90.00
_cell.angle_gamma   90.00
#
_symmetry.space_group_name_H-M   'P 1'
#
loop_
_entity.id
_entity.type
_entity.pdbx_description
1 polymer ?
#
loop_
_entity_poly.entity_id
_entity_poly.type
_entity_poly.pdbx_seq_one_letter_code
_entity_poly.pdbx_strand_id
1 'polypeptide(L)'
;MKKELQKNQESTKSQMNKLYDQIDSLQSAKDSLEIDYKTSFNTIQRIITTASHYFQYTFNKADDLIQFLEQPPQPLPNIILKNNNETQSAKPKSIVNVQQTNQKSDDHHKNRKLKQMIDENLRIRENLESEVVKLKKEIKDNNFTYTRTIEDLNKKILQSKEDSFLEVEQYKHQISVLEEKVQTLKADIQKRKDEIKKVKAEHEAHVQTAKETPKPAPTKKEDDLVIANEQMVQRTVELGNQVRALQDKLDASTEKVKELNEIVTQKDISIDQLNHDLSALKLVHQSTLEEIETVRNALHSKDASVREEERRTHQIHILKGQFITLQKTNESQLKQIRELSSQNEKNSRLVDDQTNLISKLKRDVEILETRNKEMKDELGITKQEMAERLSQIQPDVMPAAVWKFNEFDATLTAEIDRIALSPTLQPSTKLQHIYRTINKHFKEMLLNKDRAFDAANRENQAVKELFNQFFVDASIALAQKPISFDDFLIKNGHKNMTEAINRFRNDFDEMKRQIDINETIIKHLIDSMNFNDTRDPSLLITQINELKAQFVTLKSNLAHRKKRIASLKAQFQSFKNKSERDSVDIKELNEHLKNTITGLNKNNKDLISNAQVLKREIHKQKMQIDDLTRNYQDAEARLKAENDHILKEKETSEHHLNDQIEVILKQLREAEQLNMTNEIAITKMKKVMTNMKTVISEKEAKIQEITTENEANISHLNDKWTNERNQIVSSYESAIAEVKAHSEEQRNDVEKLVQDLSDAKKKKKKARNCANQLRSEKMQLEKDIEALKLQVQRAKKVAEAAAKSQLASAEAEFNSKIDEQRTNLENEKRKLFAFVADQFRQFFNPHDSLDENTFRCLVSKASSELIRLMSSDMAIRKMVGADVRQKTDDAVARIITDC
;
A
#
# COMPACT_ATOMS: atom_id res chain seq x y z
N MET A 1 -29.50 -25.15 -18.99
CA MET A 1 -28.61 -25.25 -17.80
C MET A 1 -28.25 -26.68 -17.37
N LYS A 2 -29.01 -27.40 -16.51
CA LYS A 2 -28.49 -28.66 -15.88
C LYS A 2 -27.95 -29.71 -16.87
N LYS A 3 -28.65 -29.95 -17.99
CA LYS A 3 -28.17 -30.86 -19.07
C LYS A 3 -26.94 -30.34 -19.84
N GLU A 4 -26.81 -29.03 -20.00
CA GLU A 4 -25.62 -28.43 -20.65
C GLU A 4 -24.41 -28.46 -19.73
N LEU A 5 -24.60 -28.19 -18.43
CA LEU A 5 -23.52 -28.30 -17.44
C LEU A 5 -22.95 -29.72 -17.41
N GLN A 6 -23.83 -30.72 -17.41
CA GLN A 6 -23.44 -32.14 -17.48
C GLN A 6 -22.73 -32.48 -18.80
N LYS A 7 -23.24 -32.02 -19.95
CA LYS A 7 -22.58 -32.19 -21.26
C LYS A 7 -21.19 -31.53 -21.30
N ASN A 8 -21.02 -30.38 -20.65
CA ASN A 8 -19.75 -29.66 -20.59
C ASN A 8 -18.76 -30.34 -19.64
N GLN A 9 -19.24 -30.94 -18.53
CA GLN A 9 -18.46 -31.80 -17.64
C GLN A 9 -18.00 -33.10 -18.34
N GLU A 10 -18.87 -33.74 -19.12
CA GLU A 10 -18.52 -34.93 -19.91
C GLU A 10 -17.52 -34.58 -21.03
N SER A 11 -17.67 -33.41 -21.67
CA SER A 11 -16.71 -32.92 -22.67
C SER A 11 -15.34 -32.62 -22.08
N THR A 12 -15.27 -31.90 -20.95
CA THR A 12 -13.99 -31.61 -20.26
C THR A 12 -13.35 -32.88 -19.71
N LYS A 13 -14.14 -33.84 -19.19
CA LYS A 13 -13.61 -35.15 -18.78
C LYS A 13 -13.07 -35.96 -19.95
N SER A 14 -13.72 -35.91 -21.12
CA SER A 14 -13.21 -36.55 -22.35
C SER A 14 -11.91 -35.90 -22.85
N GLN A 15 -11.81 -34.57 -22.80
CA GLN A 15 -10.58 -33.85 -23.13
C GLN A 15 -9.45 -34.16 -22.14
N MET A 16 -9.74 -34.21 -20.84
CA MET A 16 -8.78 -34.56 -19.79
C MET A 16 -8.25 -35.99 -19.96
N ASN A 17 -9.12 -36.97 -20.26
CA ASN A 17 -8.68 -38.34 -20.57
C ASN A 17 -7.74 -38.38 -21.80
N LYS A 18 -8.07 -37.66 -22.88
CA LYS A 18 -7.19 -37.58 -24.06
C LYS A 18 -5.82 -36.96 -23.76
N LEU A 19 -5.75 -36.01 -22.84
CA LEU A 19 -4.47 -35.44 -22.38
C LEU A 19 -3.66 -36.46 -21.56
N TYR A 20 -4.31 -37.28 -20.72
CA TYR A 20 -3.64 -38.38 -20.04
C TYR A 20 -3.12 -39.44 -21.03
N ASP A 21 -3.92 -39.86 -22.00
CA ASP A 21 -3.50 -40.80 -23.06
C ASP A 21 -2.30 -40.25 -23.86
N GLN A 22 -2.29 -38.94 -24.14
CA GLN A 22 -1.15 -38.27 -24.80
C GLN A 22 0.10 -38.24 -23.92
N ILE A 23 -0.04 -37.95 -22.62
CA ILE A 23 1.09 -37.95 -21.66
C ILE A 23 1.70 -39.35 -21.56
N ASP A 24 0.89 -40.41 -21.45
CA ASP A 24 1.37 -41.79 -21.38
C ASP A 24 2.05 -42.23 -22.69
N SER A 25 1.56 -41.77 -23.85
CA SER A 25 2.21 -42.01 -25.15
C SER A 25 3.56 -41.31 -25.27
N LEU A 26 3.68 -40.07 -24.79
CA LEU A 26 4.92 -39.30 -24.79
C LEU A 26 5.93 -39.85 -23.79
N GLN A 27 5.47 -40.32 -22.63
CA GLN A 27 6.30 -40.98 -21.63
C GLN A 27 6.85 -42.30 -22.17
N SER A 28 6.02 -43.10 -22.85
CA SER A 28 6.47 -44.33 -23.52
C SER A 28 7.49 -44.05 -24.64
N ALA A 29 7.28 -43.00 -25.45
CA ALA A 29 8.22 -42.60 -26.50
C ALA A 29 9.55 -42.10 -25.94
N LYS A 30 9.52 -41.34 -24.83
CA LYS A 30 10.71 -40.89 -24.10
C LYS A 30 11.51 -42.10 -23.56
N ASP A 31 10.84 -43.06 -22.95
CA ASP A 31 11.49 -44.24 -22.37
C ASP A 31 12.14 -45.11 -23.47
N SER A 32 11.51 -45.22 -24.65
CA SER A 32 12.12 -45.84 -25.84
C SER A 32 13.37 -45.09 -26.30
N LEU A 33 13.31 -43.75 -26.43
CA LEU A 33 14.46 -42.93 -26.84
C LEU A 33 15.61 -42.99 -25.82
N GLU A 34 15.32 -43.14 -24.53
CA GLU A 34 16.34 -43.30 -23.49
C GLU A 34 17.05 -44.67 -23.60
N ILE A 35 16.32 -45.74 -23.99
CA ILE A 35 16.89 -47.05 -24.29
C ILE A 35 17.77 -47.00 -25.54
N ASP A 36 17.32 -46.35 -26.62
CA ASP A 36 18.09 -46.19 -27.86
C ASP A 36 19.36 -45.34 -27.64
N TYR A 37 19.27 -44.28 -26.84
CA TYR A 37 20.40 -43.45 -26.45
C TYR A 37 21.44 -44.27 -25.65
N LYS A 38 21.01 -45.02 -24.62
CA LYS A 38 21.90 -45.88 -23.83
C LYS A 38 22.56 -46.96 -24.68
N THR A 39 21.82 -47.55 -25.61
CA THR A 39 22.32 -48.59 -26.54
C THR A 39 23.36 -48.02 -27.50
N SER A 40 23.09 -46.83 -28.05
CA SER A 40 24.03 -46.10 -28.94
C SER A 40 25.29 -45.67 -28.18
N PHE A 41 25.15 -45.10 -26.99
CA PHE A 41 26.26 -44.69 -26.14
C PHE A 41 27.16 -45.89 -25.76
N ASN A 42 26.58 -47.01 -25.33
CA ASN A 42 27.33 -48.24 -25.03
C ASN A 42 28.04 -48.81 -26.27
N THR A 43 27.45 -48.67 -27.45
CA THR A 43 28.06 -49.10 -28.72
C THR A 43 29.25 -48.20 -29.07
N ILE A 44 29.11 -46.88 -28.96
CA ILE A 44 30.20 -45.91 -29.16
C ILE A 44 31.33 -46.17 -28.15
N GLN A 45 31.02 -46.39 -26.88
CA GLN A 45 32.03 -46.72 -25.86
C GLN A 45 32.76 -48.04 -26.15
N ARG A 46 32.07 -49.07 -26.65
CA ARG A 46 32.71 -50.31 -27.13
C ARG A 46 33.63 -50.07 -28.32
N ILE A 47 33.23 -49.24 -29.27
CA ILE A 47 34.06 -48.87 -30.44
C ILE A 47 35.31 -48.12 -29.97
N ILE A 48 35.16 -47.11 -29.11
CA ILE A 48 36.27 -46.33 -28.52
C ILE A 48 37.24 -47.25 -27.75
N THR A 49 36.72 -48.16 -26.92
CA THR A 49 37.53 -49.10 -26.14
C THR A 49 38.28 -50.08 -27.05
N THR A 50 37.60 -50.62 -28.08
CA THR A 50 38.19 -51.58 -29.02
C THR A 50 39.25 -50.91 -29.90
N ALA A 51 38.97 -49.70 -30.39
CA ALA A 51 39.94 -48.90 -31.13
C ALA A 51 41.14 -48.52 -30.26
N SER A 52 40.92 -48.15 -28.99
CA SER A 52 42.02 -47.82 -28.07
C SER A 52 42.93 -49.01 -27.82
N HIS A 53 42.36 -50.22 -27.68
CA HIS A 53 43.13 -51.45 -27.55
C HIS A 53 43.88 -51.80 -28.86
N TYR A 54 43.25 -51.62 -30.02
CA TYR A 54 43.83 -51.97 -31.32
C TYR A 54 44.98 -51.02 -31.74
N PHE A 55 44.80 -49.71 -31.55
CA PHE A 55 45.80 -48.69 -31.89
C PHE A 55 46.78 -48.38 -30.74
N GLN A 56 46.62 -49.01 -29.57
CA GLN A 56 47.40 -48.74 -28.35
C GLN A 56 47.41 -47.25 -27.94
N TYR A 57 46.32 -46.55 -28.21
CA TYR A 57 46.17 -45.11 -28.02
C TYR A 57 44.83 -44.81 -27.35
N THR A 58 44.81 -44.05 -26.26
CA THR A 58 43.57 -43.78 -25.50
C THR A 58 42.75 -42.68 -26.16
N PHE A 59 41.58 -43.04 -26.70
CA PHE A 59 40.57 -42.09 -27.18
C PHE A 59 39.55 -41.81 -26.08
N ASN A 60 39.26 -40.54 -25.76
CA ASN A 60 38.30 -40.18 -24.70
C ASN A 60 36.88 -39.94 -25.26
N LYS A 61 36.79 -39.54 -26.53
CA LYS A 61 35.54 -39.30 -27.26
C LYS A 61 35.60 -39.89 -28.67
N ALA A 62 34.45 -40.02 -29.32
CA ALA A 62 34.36 -40.53 -30.69
C ALA A 62 35.09 -39.61 -31.69
N ASP A 63 35.04 -38.30 -31.46
CA ASP A 63 35.70 -37.30 -32.30
C ASP A 63 37.23 -37.45 -32.29
N ASP A 64 37.84 -37.82 -31.16
CA ASP A 64 39.27 -38.09 -31.05
C ASP A 64 39.69 -39.24 -31.98
N LEU A 65 38.86 -40.28 -32.08
CA LEU A 65 39.07 -41.44 -32.95
C LEU A 65 38.85 -41.08 -34.43
N ILE A 66 37.84 -40.27 -34.74
CA ILE A 66 37.58 -39.79 -36.11
C ILE A 66 38.77 -38.94 -36.58
N GLN A 67 39.21 -37.97 -35.77
CA GLN A 67 40.34 -37.10 -36.08
C GLN A 67 41.67 -37.87 -36.21
N PHE A 68 41.83 -38.97 -35.49
CA PHE A 68 42.97 -39.88 -35.67
C PHE A 68 42.91 -40.66 -36.99
N LEU A 69 41.73 -41.12 -37.41
CA LEU A 69 41.52 -41.85 -38.67
C LEU A 69 41.55 -40.95 -39.91
N GLU A 70 41.27 -39.66 -39.77
CA GLU A 70 41.34 -38.66 -40.85
C GLU A 70 42.77 -38.17 -41.15
N GLN A 71 43.76 -38.45 -40.27
CA GLN A 71 45.15 -38.11 -40.54
C GLN A 71 45.79 -39.09 -41.54
N PRO A 72 46.57 -38.60 -42.52
CA PRO A 72 47.22 -39.47 -43.50
C PRO A 72 48.26 -40.37 -42.82
N PRO A 73 48.44 -41.62 -43.29
CA PRO A 73 49.27 -42.61 -42.61
C PRO A 73 50.75 -42.18 -42.55
N GLN A 74 51.19 -41.77 -41.37
CA GLN A 74 52.59 -41.49 -41.06
C GLN A 74 53.41 -42.79 -41.12
N PRO A 75 54.58 -42.82 -41.81
CA PRO A 75 55.43 -44.00 -41.84
C PRO A 75 56.07 -44.24 -40.46
N LEU A 76 55.94 -45.47 -39.97
CA LEU A 76 56.50 -45.92 -38.68
C LEU A 76 58.01 -45.64 -38.57
N PRO A 77 58.47 -44.91 -37.53
CA PRO A 77 59.86 -44.89 -37.14
C PRO A 77 60.24 -46.21 -36.45
N ASN A 78 61.22 -46.93 -36.98
CA ASN A 78 61.85 -48.05 -36.28
C ASN A 78 62.48 -47.57 -34.96
N ILE A 79 62.14 -48.21 -33.85
CA ILE A 79 62.97 -48.19 -32.62
C ILE A 79 63.30 -49.62 -32.20
N ILE A 80 64.52 -49.79 -31.72
CA ILE A 80 65.26 -51.05 -31.63
C ILE A 80 65.01 -51.76 -30.29
N LEU A 81 64.77 -53.08 -30.41
CA LEU A 81 65.03 -54.18 -29.46
C LEU A 81 65.62 -53.85 -28.07
N LYS A 82 65.03 -54.47 -27.04
CA LYS A 82 65.77 -55.30 -26.07
C LYS A 82 64.92 -56.36 -25.34
N ASN A 83 65.30 -57.61 -25.58
CA ASN A 83 65.07 -58.92 -24.91
C ASN A 83 64.40 -58.92 -23.52
N ASN A 84 63.57 -59.92 -23.16
CA ASN A 84 63.96 -61.33 -22.95
C ASN A 84 62.77 -62.32 -23.03
N ASN A 85 63.09 -63.60 -23.34
CA ASN A 85 62.50 -64.89 -22.88
C ASN A 85 61.01 -64.92 -22.43
N GLU A 86 60.12 -65.86 -22.77
CA GLU A 86 60.21 -67.26 -23.27
C GLU A 86 58.77 -67.89 -23.33
N THR A 87 58.42 -69.13 -23.73
CA THR A 87 59.04 -70.30 -24.44
C THR A 87 57.91 -71.05 -25.21
N GLN A 88 58.20 -71.79 -26.31
CA GLN A 88 57.35 -72.85 -26.94
C GLN A 88 55.98 -72.37 -27.54
N SER A 89 55.26 -73.03 -28.47
CA SER A 89 55.36 -74.25 -29.31
C SER A 89 54.27 -74.12 -30.42
N ALA A 90 54.32 -74.62 -31.67
CA ALA A 90 55.33 -75.32 -32.49
C ALA A 90 54.91 -75.27 -34.01
N LYS A 91 55.31 -76.27 -34.83
CA LYS A 91 54.83 -76.57 -36.21
C LYS A 91 54.55 -78.09 -36.31
N PRO A 92 53.76 -78.58 -37.29
CA PRO A 92 54.32 -79.19 -38.51
C PRO A 92 53.62 -78.74 -39.82
N LYS A 93 54.33 -78.48 -40.94
CA LYS A 93 54.69 -79.41 -42.04
C LYS A 93 53.46 -80.03 -42.76
N SER A 94 53.02 -79.66 -43.98
CA SER A 94 53.65 -79.59 -45.34
C SER A 94 53.59 -80.90 -46.16
N ILE A 95 53.35 -80.79 -47.49
CA ILE A 95 53.83 -81.61 -48.66
C ILE A 95 52.70 -82.09 -49.64
N VAL A 96 53.00 -82.08 -50.96
CA VAL A 96 52.22 -82.50 -52.19
C VAL A 96 50.98 -81.64 -52.53
N ASN A 97 50.83 -80.90 -53.64
CA ASN A 97 51.16 -80.99 -55.09
C ASN A 97 50.02 -81.58 -55.97
N VAL A 98 49.94 -81.09 -57.22
CA VAL A 98 49.11 -81.53 -58.37
C VAL A 98 47.74 -80.83 -58.61
N GLN A 99 47.55 -80.49 -59.91
CA GLN A 99 46.33 -80.07 -60.63
C GLN A 99 45.75 -78.65 -60.44
N GLN A 100 46.15 -77.77 -61.37
CA GLN A 100 45.30 -76.68 -61.86
C GLN A 100 44.09 -77.25 -62.63
N THR A 101 42.87 -76.81 -62.32
CA THR A 101 41.82 -76.32 -63.25
C THR A 101 40.50 -76.09 -62.48
N ASN A 102 39.63 -75.20 -62.99
CA ASN A 102 38.23 -74.99 -62.55
C ASN A 102 37.93 -74.32 -61.18
N GLN A 103 38.52 -73.15 -60.88
CA GLN A 103 38.00 -72.25 -59.82
C GLN A 103 37.73 -70.78 -60.23
N LYS A 104 38.10 -70.34 -61.45
CA LYS A 104 37.89 -68.94 -61.88
C LYS A 104 36.44 -68.56 -62.23
N SER A 105 35.51 -69.50 -62.36
CA SER A 105 34.09 -69.20 -62.64
C SER A 105 33.29 -68.88 -61.38
N ASP A 106 33.53 -69.60 -60.28
CA ASP A 106 32.78 -69.42 -59.03
C ASP A 106 33.11 -68.10 -58.33
N ASP A 107 34.38 -67.68 -58.32
CA ASP A 107 34.75 -66.38 -57.75
C ASP A 107 34.25 -65.21 -58.60
N HIS A 108 34.06 -65.41 -59.90
CA HIS A 108 33.39 -64.42 -60.75
C HIS A 108 31.88 -64.35 -60.46
N HIS A 109 31.24 -65.49 -60.20
CA HIS A 109 29.82 -65.52 -59.83
C HIS A 109 29.57 -64.97 -58.42
N LYS A 110 30.44 -65.30 -57.46
CA LYS A 110 30.44 -64.72 -56.10
C LYS A 110 30.69 -63.21 -56.14
N ASN A 111 31.72 -62.72 -56.85
CA ASN A 111 31.94 -61.27 -57.00
C ASN A 111 30.77 -60.57 -57.71
N ARG A 112 30.16 -61.19 -58.71
CA ARG A 112 28.96 -60.62 -59.37
C ARG A 112 27.77 -60.53 -58.41
N LYS A 113 27.55 -61.56 -57.59
CA LYS A 113 26.49 -61.58 -56.58
C LYS A 113 26.75 -60.62 -55.43
N LEU A 114 28.00 -60.51 -54.97
CA LEU A 114 28.43 -59.53 -53.97
C LEU A 114 28.27 -58.10 -54.49
N LYS A 115 28.64 -57.85 -55.76
CA LYS A 115 28.44 -56.54 -56.41
C LYS A 115 26.96 -56.20 -56.56
N GLN A 116 26.11 -57.16 -56.96
CA GLN A 116 24.66 -56.97 -56.97
C GLN A 116 24.11 -56.65 -55.57
N MET A 117 24.56 -57.34 -54.52
CA MET A 117 24.18 -57.02 -53.14
C MET A 117 24.69 -55.65 -52.68
N ILE A 118 25.86 -55.19 -53.14
CA ILE A 118 26.36 -53.84 -52.87
C ILE A 118 25.50 -52.79 -53.58
N ASP A 119 25.21 -52.98 -54.87
CA ASP A 119 24.35 -52.09 -55.66
C ASP A 119 22.92 -52.01 -55.09
N GLU A 120 22.39 -53.13 -54.56
CA GLU A 120 21.09 -53.21 -53.90
C GLU A 120 21.10 -52.54 -52.50
N ASN A 121 22.16 -52.74 -51.71
CA ASN A 121 22.33 -52.02 -50.43
C ASN A 121 22.53 -50.50 -50.65
N LEU A 122 23.20 -50.09 -51.73
CA LEU A 122 23.32 -48.67 -52.09
C LEU A 122 21.95 -48.06 -52.42
N ARG A 123 21.10 -48.77 -53.18
CA ARG A 123 19.71 -48.34 -53.43
C ARG A 123 18.85 -48.29 -52.17
N ILE A 124 18.99 -49.27 -51.27
CA ILE A 124 18.29 -49.26 -49.97
C ILE A 124 18.76 -48.05 -49.13
N ARG A 125 20.06 -47.76 -49.12
CA ARG A 125 20.63 -46.60 -48.43
C ARG A 125 20.12 -45.28 -49.02
N GLU A 126 20.12 -45.14 -50.34
CA GLU A 126 19.62 -43.95 -51.05
C GLU A 126 18.12 -43.73 -50.79
N ASN A 127 17.31 -44.80 -50.77
CA ASN A 127 15.90 -44.75 -50.39
C ASN A 127 15.71 -44.29 -48.93
N LEU A 128 16.41 -44.92 -47.97
CA LEU A 128 16.36 -44.55 -46.55
C LEU A 128 16.84 -43.11 -46.31
N GLU A 129 17.86 -42.66 -47.03
CA GLU A 129 18.37 -41.28 -46.96
C GLU A 129 17.34 -40.29 -47.51
N SER A 130 16.64 -40.64 -48.60
CA SER A 130 15.50 -39.86 -49.11
C SER A 130 14.33 -39.79 -48.12
N GLU A 131 14.10 -40.86 -47.36
CA GLU A 131 13.03 -40.94 -46.36
C GLU A 131 13.38 -40.15 -45.09
N VAL A 132 14.63 -40.20 -44.63
CA VAL A 132 15.15 -39.33 -43.56
C VAL A 132 15.06 -37.86 -43.97
N VAL A 133 15.31 -37.50 -45.23
CA VAL A 133 15.12 -36.12 -45.72
C VAL A 133 13.65 -35.71 -45.71
N LYS A 134 12.72 -36.60 -46.11
CA LYS A 134 11.26 -36.33 -45.99
C LYS A 134 10.83 -36.13 -44.55
N LEU A 135 11.19 -37.05 -43.64
CA LEU A 135 10.86 -36.95 -42.22
C LEU A 135 11.46 -35.70 -41.56
N LYS A 136 12.70 -35.32 -41.90
CA LYS A 136 13.30 -34.05 -41.44
C LYS A 136 12.54 -32.83 -41.93
N LYS A 137 12.02 -32.85 -43.16
CA LYS A 137 11.17 -31.78 -43.69
C LYS A 137 9.83 -31.73 -42.95
N GLU A 138 9.17 -32.88 -42.78
CA GLU A 138 7.88 -32.98 -42.08
C GLU A 138 7.98 -32.56 -40.60
N ILE A 139 9.06 -32.91 -39.90
CA ILE A 139 9.36 -32.40 -38.55
C ILE A 139 9.54 -30.88 -38.55
N LYS A 140 10.21 -30.31 -39.57
CA LYS A 140 10.40 -28.86 -39.69
C LYS A 140 9.08 -28.14 -39.95
N ASP A 141 8.25 -28.67 -40.85
CA ASP A 141 6.94 -28.10 -41.20
C ASP A 141 5.97 -28.22 -40.01
N ASN A 142 5.97 -29.35 -39.28
CA ASN A 142 5.21 -29.51 -38.04
C ASN A 142 5.68 -28.56 -36.93
N ASN A 143 6.99 -28.41 -36.71
CA ASN A 143 7.53 -27.45 -35.74
C ASN A 143 7.13 -26.01 -36.10
N PHE A 144 7.15 -25.64 -37.39
CA PHE A 144 6.68 -24.32 -37.83
C PHE A 144 5.19 -24.10 -37.52
N THR A 145 4.33 -25.10 -37.78
CA THR A 145 2.91 -25.01 -37.42
C THR A 145 2.66 -24.98 -35.92
N TYR A 146 3.43 -25.73 -35.10
CA TYR A 146 3.32 -25.67 -33.65
C TYR A 146 3.76 -24.32 -33.09
N THR A 147 4.90 -23.77 -33.54
CA THR A 147 5.36 -22.44 -33.14
C THR A 147 4.31 -21.37 -33.47
N ARG A 148 3.77 -21.36 -34.69
CA ARG A 148 2.70 -20.44 -35.08
C ARG A 148 1.44 -20.59 -34.23
N THR A 149 1.06 -21.83 -33.89
CA THR A 149 -0.11 -22.09 -33.03
C THR A 149 0.14 -21.62 -31.59
N ILE A 150 1.36 -21.75 -31.07
CA ILE A 150 1.78 -21.24 -29.77
C ILE A 150 1.77 -19.70 -29.77
N GLU A 151 2.23 -19.05 -30.83
CA GLU A 151 2.16 -17.59 -31.00
C GLU A 151 0.70 -17.09 -31.03
N ASP A 152 -0.18 -17.72 -31.81
CA ASP A 152 -1.62 -17.39 -31.86
C ASP A 152 -2.32 -17.60 -30.50
N LEU A 153 -1.97 -18.67 -29.77
CA LEU A 153 -2.49 -18.92 -28.41
C LEU A 153 -1.97 -17.90 -27.41
N ASN A 154 -0.68 -17.54 -27.45
CA ASN A 154 -0.10 -16.50 -26.60
C ASN A 154 -0.74 -15.14 -26.88
N LYS A 155 -1.00 -14.80 -28.15
CA LYS A 155 -1.71 -13.57 -28.54
C LYS A 155 -3.13 -13.54 -27.97
N LYS A 156 -3.87 -14.66 -28.02
CA LYS A 156 -5.20 -14.79 -27.40
C LYS A 156 -5.17 -14.70 -25.88
N ILE A 157 -4.15 -15.26 -25.22
CA ILE A 157 -3.95 -15.15 -23.77
C ILE A 157 -3.64 -13.70 -23.38
N LEU A 158 -2.85 -12.98 -24.18
CA LEU A 158 -2.55 -11.56 -23.93
C LEU A 158 -3.81 -10.70 -24.08
N GLN A 159 -4.55 -10.87 -25.18
CA GLN A 159 -5.81 -10.16 -25.43
C GLN A 159 -6.84 -10.43 -24.31
N SER A 160 -7.01 -11.70 -23.93
CA SER A 160 -7.90 -12.08 -22.82
C SER A 160 -7.50 -11.47 -21.46
N LYS A 161 -6.20 -11.20 -21.24
CA LYS A 161 -5.71 -10.47 -20.06
C LYS A 161 -5.99 -8.97 -20.14
N GLU A 162 -5.85 -8.35 -21.32
CA GLU A 162 -6.19 -6.94 -21.53
C GLU A 162 -7.70 -6.71 -21.37
N ASP A 163 -8.53 -7.59 -21.93
CA ASP A 163 -9.99 -7.58 -21.76
C ASP A 163 -10.39 -7.72 -20.27
N SER A 164 -9.79 -8.68 -19.56
CA SER A 164 -10.02 -8.87 -18.12
C SER A 164 -9.56 -7.68 -17.27
N PHE A 165 -8.46 -7.02 -17.68
CA PHE A 165 -7.96 -5.81 -17.01
C PHE A 165 -8.93 -4.62 -17.22
N LEU A 166 -9.45 -4.46 -18.44
CA LEU A 166 -10.47 -3.46 -18.76
C LEU A 166 -11.77 -3.69 -17.98
N GLU A 167 -12.26 -4.93 -17.85
CA GLU A 167 -13.41 -5.25 -16.99
C GLU A 167 -13.14 -4.89 -15.52
N VAL A 168 -11.96 -5.24 -14.97
CA VAL A 168 -11.60 -4.90 -13.58
C VAL A 168 -11.55 -3.38 -13.37
N GLU A 169 -10.99 -2.62 -14.30
CA GLU A 169 -10.91 -1.15 -14.20
C GLU A 169 -12.32 -0.52 -14.34
N GLN A 170 -13.20 -1.08 -15.19
CA GLN A 170 -14.61 -0.69 -15.27
C GLN A 170 -15.37 -0.97 -13.97
N TYR A 171 -15.24 -2.17 -13.38
CA TYR A 171 -15.88 -2.49 -12.10
C TYR A 171 -15.36 -1.59 -10.97
N LYS A 172 -14.07 -1.28 -10.95
CA LYS A 172 -13.44 -0.38 -9.98
C LYS A 172 -13.94 1.06 -10.12
N HIS A 173 -14.11 1.55 -11.36
CA HIS A 173 -14.76 2.83 -11.62
C HIS A 173 -16.23 2.83 -11.17
N GLN A 174 -16.97 1.75 -11.46
CA GLN A 174 -18.37 1.60 -11.06
C GLN A 174 -18.55 1.54 -9.53
N ILE A 175 -17.62 0.88 -8.81
CA ILE A 175 -17.55 0.89 -7.34
C ILE A 175 -17.32 2.32 -6.84
N SER A 176 -16.34 3.06 -7.39
CA SER A 176 -16.07 4.46 -7.01
C SER A 176 -17.30 5.37 -7.18
N VAL A 177 -18.01 5.27 -8.31
CA VAL A 177 -19.26 6.01 -8.56
C VAL A 177 -20.38 5.63 -7.59
N LEU A 178 -20.44 4.37 -7.15
CA LEU A 178 -21.39 3.92 -6.12
C LEU A 178 -20.99 4.40 -4.72
N GLU A 179 -19.69 4.45 -4.39
CA GLU A 179 -19.18 4.99 -3.12
C GLU A 179 -19.44 6.50 -3.00
N GLU A 180 -19.25 7.26 -4.08
CA GLU A 180 -19.58 8.70 -4.14
C GLU A 180 -21.09 8.94 -4.00
N LYS A 181 -21.93 8.10 -4.63
CA LYS A 181 -23.39 8.11 -4.41
C LYS A 181 -23.76 7.75 -2.97
N VAL A 182 -23.07 6.81 -2.33
CA VAL A 182 -23.29 6.48 -0.92
C VAL A 182 -22.83 7.61 0.00
N GLN A 183 -21.75 8.33 -0.31
CA GLN A 183 -21.35 9.52 0.44
C GLN A 183 -22.35 10.67 0.31
N THR A 184 -22.80 11.00 -0.90
CA THR A 184 -23.79 12.05 -1.14
C THR A 184 -25.13 11.71 -0.48
N LEU A 185 -25.62 10.48 -0.59
CA LEU A 185 -26.82 10.03 0.14
C LEU A 185 -26.63 10.07 1.66
N LYS A 186 -25.45 9.75 2.20
CA LYS A 186 -25.15 9.91 3.64
C LYS A 186 -25.17 11.38 4.06
N ALA A 187 -24.63 12.28 3.24
CA ALA A 187 -24.66 13.72 3.48
C ALA A 187 -26.10 14.27 3.44
N ASP A 188 -26.92 13.85 2.47
CA ASP A 188 -28.33 14.22 2.39
C ASP A 188 -29.17 13.64 3.53
N ILE A 189 -28.92 12.40 3.97
CA ILE A 189 -29.55 11.83 5.16
C ILE A 189 -29.16 12.61 6.42
N GLN A 190 -27.90 13.03 6.54
CA GLN A 190 -27.46 13.85 7.68
C GLN A 190 -28.11 15.24 7.64
N LYS A 191 -28.14 15.88 6.47
CA LYS A 191 -28.80 17.17 6.25
C LYS A 191 -30.30 17.10 6.55
N ARG A 192 -30.99 16.05 6.11
CA ARG A 192 -32.39 15.79 6.46
C ARG A 192 -32.59 15.45 7.95
N LYS A 193 -31.64 14.79 8.63
CA LYS A 193 -31.71 14.60 10.08
C LYS A 193 -31.60 15.92 10.83
N ASP A 194 -30.76 16.84 10.36
CA ASP A 194 -30.60 18.15 10.98
C ASP A 194 -31.74 19.11 10.61
N GLU A 195 -32.32 19.00 9.40
CA GLU A 195 -33.60 19.62 9.04
C GLU A 195 -34.77 19.08 9.88
N ILE A 196 -34.85 17.77 10.13
CA ILE A 196 -35.87 17.16 11.01
C ILE A 196 -35.68 17.62 12.48
N LYS A 197 -34.44 17.81 12.95
CA LYS A 197 -34.20 18.46 14.26
C LYS A 197 -34.66 19.92 14.27
N LYS A 198 -34.44 20.66 13.17
CA LYS A 198 -34.91 22.03 13.01
C LYS A 198 -36.43 22.13 13.02
N VAL A 199 -37.10 21.32 12.20
CA VAL A 199 -38.58 21.24 12.13
C VAL A 199 -39.17 20.79 13.47
N LYS A 200 -38.50 19.90 14.22
CA LYS A 200 -38.90 19.56 15.60
C LYS A 200 -38.69 20.67 16.63
N ALA A 201 -37.81 21.64 16.36
CA ALA A 201 -37.65 22.85 17.18
C ALA A 201 -38.57 24.00 16.72
N GLU A 202 -39.02 23.99 15.46
CA GLU A 202 -39.87 25.03 14.86
C GLU A 202 -41.38 24.71 14.96
N HIS A 203 -41.77 23.49 15.36
CA HIS A 203 -43.19 23.09 15.48
C HIS A 203 -43.89 23.51 16.79
N GLU A 204 -43.29 24.42 17.58
CA GLU A 204 -43.94 25.07 18.74
C GLU A 204 -44.38 26.53 18.46
N ALA A 205 -44.31 27.02 17.21
CA ALA A 205 -44.75 28.38 16.85
C ALA A 205 -45.58 28.47 15.54
N HIS A 206 -46.81 28.99 15.67
CA HIS A 206 -47.72 29.67 14.70
C HIS A 206 -47.54 29.48 13.17
N VAL A 207 -48.54 29.12 12.33
CA VAL A 207 -49.92 29.67 12.08
C VAL A 207 -49.95 30.99 11.26
N GLN A 208 -50.77 31.02 10.18
CA GLN A 208 -51.11 32.15 9.24
C GLN A 208 -50.03 32.53 8.18
N THR A 209 -50.27 33.05 6.94
CA THR A 209 -51.50 33.54 6.22
C THR A 209 -51.34 33.56 4.65
N ALA A 210 -52.45 33.90 3.95
CA ALA A 210 -52.71 34.27 2.53
C ALA A 210 -51.58 34.83 1.60
N LYS A 211 -51.49 34.66 0.25
CA LYS A 211 -52.41 34.77 -0.95
C LYS A 211 -52.35 36.18 -1.64
N GLU A 212 -52.03 36.28 -2.96
CA GLU A 212 -52.71 37.13 -4.01
C GLU A 212 -51.96 37.32 -5.37
N THR A 213 -52.68 37.89 -6.38
CA THR A 213 -52.36 38.10 -7.83
C THR A 213 -52.58 39.61 -8.18
N PRO A 214 -52.97 40.15 -9.38
CA PRO A 214 -52.72 39.91 -10.83
C PRO A 214 -52.37 41.24 -11.63
N LYS A 215 -52.48 41.25 -12.99
CA LYS A 215 -53.31 42.16 -13.88
C LYS A 215 -52.64 42.83 -15.16
N PRO A 216 -53.33 42.94 -16.34
CA PRO A 216 -52.78 43.49 -17.62
C PRO A 216 -53.65 44.56 -18.39
N ALA A 217 -53.33 44.82 -19.69
CA ALA A 217 -54.07 45.51 -20.81
C ALA A 217 -53.69 46.99 -21.12
N PRO A 218 -54.07 47.66 -22.28
CA PRO A 218 -54.87 47.24 -23.47
C PRO A 218 -54.48 47.77 -24.93
N THR A 219 -54.90 47.04 -26.00
CA THR A 219 -55.45 47.44 -27.36
C THR A 219 -54.87 48.60 -28.24
N LYS A 220 -54.71 48.52 -29.60
CA LYS A 220 -55.72 48.41 -30.71
C LYS A 220 -55.07 48.34 -32.14
N LYS A 221 -55.88 47.95 -33.16
CA LYS A 221 -55.80 48.19 -34.63
C LYS A 221 -55.07 47.19 -35.57
N GLU A 222 -55.68 46.02 -35.76
CA GLU A 222 -56.40 45.66 -37.00
C GLU A 222 -55.94 46.31 -38.34
N ASP A 223 -54.78 45.89 -38.83
CA ASP A 223 -54.47 45.63 -40.26
C ASP A 223 -53.30 44.63 -40.37
N ASP A 224 -52.46 44.57 -39.34
CA ASP A 224 -51.49 43.48 -39.07
C ASP A 224 -52.13 42.09 -38.92
N LEU A 225 -53.47 41.98 -38.89
CA LEU A 225 -54.19 40.79 -38.43
C LEU A 225 -53.93 39.55 -39.30
N VAL A 226 -53.62 39.67 -40.58
CA VAL A 226 -53.30 38.51 -41.44
C VAL A 226 -51.90 37.97 -41.15
N ILE A 227 -50.90 38.85 -41.06
CA ILE A 227 -49.51 38.48 -40.73
C ILE A 227 -49.44 37.99 -39.27
N ALA A 228 -50.16 38.63 -38.36
CA ALA A 228 -50.27 38.19 -36.97
C ALA A 228 -50.99 36.85 -36.85
N ASN A 229 -52.00 36.55 -37.68
CA ASN A 229 -52.64 35.22 -37.66
C ASN A 229 -51.70 34.15 -38.22
N GLU A 230 -50.93 34.45 -39.26
CA GLU A 230 -49.93 33.52 -39.82
C GLU A 230 -48.76 33.28 -38.85
N GLN A 231 -48.27 34.33 -38.18
CA GLN A 231 -47.31 34.23 -37.07
C GLN A 231 -47.91 33.50 -35.86
N MET A 232 -49.19 33.70 -35.51
CA MET A 232 -49.85 32.94 -34.45
C MET A 232 -50.07 31.48 -34.83
N VAL A 233 -50.33 31.15 -36.10
CA VAL A 233 -50.41 29.76 -36.59
C VAL A 233 -49.03 29.11 -36.51
N GLN A 234 -47.97 29.79 -36.97
CA GLN A 234 -46.59 29.31 -36.77
C GLN A 234 -46.27 29.13 -35.28
N ARG A 235 -46.63 30.11 -34.43
CA ARG A 235 -46.44 30.03 -32.98
C ARG A 235 -47.25 28.89 -32.34
N THR A 236 -48.44 28.60 -32.86
CA THR A 236 -49.29 27.49 -32.39
C THR A 236 -48.73 26.14 -32.85
N VAL A 237 -48.08 26.07 -34.01
CA VAL A 237 -47.34 24.89 -34.47
C VAL A 237 -46.04 24.70 -33.66
N GLU A 238 -45.29 25.77 -33.38
CA GLU A 238 -44.11 25.75 -32.49
C GLU A 238 -44.49 25.28 -31.09
N LEU A 239 -45.52 25.88 -30.49
CA LEU A 239 -46.04 25.48 -29.18
C LEU A 239 -46.61 24.07 -29.22
N GLY A 240 -47.31 23.66 -30.28
CA GLY A 240 -47.78 22.30 -30.46
C GLY A 240 -46.64 21.27 -30.53
N ASN A 241 -45.53 21.62 -31.20
CA ASN A 241 -44.32 20.79 -31.25
C ASN A 241 -43.59 20.78 -29.90
N GLN A 242 -43.55 21.89 -29.16
CA GLN A 242 -43.00 21.93 -27.79
C GLN A 242 -43.86 21.13 -26.81
N VAL A 243 -45.19 21.23 -26.88
CA VAL A 243 -46.13 20.43 -26.10
C VAL A 243 -45.97 18.94 -26.42
N ARG A 244 -45.81 18.57 -27.70
CA ARG A 244 -45.53 17.19 -28.10
C ARG A 244 -44.19 16.70 -27.56
N ALA A 245 -43.11 17.47 -27.72
CA ALA A 245 -41.79 17.12 -27.17
C ALA A 245 -41.75 17.08 -25.62
N LEU A 246 -42.62 17.83 -24.94
CA LEU A 246 -42.82 17.73 -23.49
C LEU A 246 -43.66 16.52 -23.11
N GLN A 247 -44.66 16.15 -23.93
CA GLN A 247 -45.44 14.93 -23.76
C GLN A 247 -44.56 13.69 -23.95
N ASP A 248 -43.75 13.62 -25.02
CA ASP A 248 -42.80 12.54 -25.27
C ASP A 248 -41.80 12.37 -24.10
N LYS A 249 -41.35 13.50 -23.51
CA LYS A 249 -40.50 13.50 -22.30
C LYS A 249 -41.23 13.06 -21.04
N LEU A 250 -42.51 13.43 -20.90
CA LEU A 250 -43.37 13.02 -19.78
C LEU A 250 -43.66 11.53 -19.84
N ASP A 251 -43.94 11.00 -21.03
CA ASP A 251 -44.21 9.58 -21.28
C ASP A 251 -42.94 8.76 -21.03
N ALA A 252 -41.79 9.17 -21.57
CA ALA A 252 -40.49 8.53 -21.29
C ALA A 252 -40.10 8.58 -19.80
N SER A 253 -40.44 9.66 -19.09
CA SER A 253 -40.22 9.76 -17.64
C SER A 253 -41.20 8.87 -16.85
N THR A 254 -42.43 8.70 -17.34
CA THR A 254 -43.46 7.84 -16.73
C THR A 254 -43.10 6.36 -16.90
N GLU A 255 -42.57 5.99 -18.06
CA GLU A 255 -42.06 4.65 -18.34
C GLU A 255 -40.83 4.33 -17.47
N LYS A 256 -39.92 5.30 -17.30
CA LYS A 256 -38.79 5.16 -16.36
C LYS A 256 -39.23 5.04 -14.89
N VAL A 257 -40.31 5.72 -14.51
CA VAL A 257 -40.91 5.56 -13.17
C VAL A 257 -41.54 4.17 -12.99
N LYS A 258 -42.13 3.58 -14.05
CA LYS A 258 -42.58 2.17 -13.99
C LYS A 258 -41.42 1.21 -13.81
N GLU A 259 -40.37 1.32 -14.63
CA GLU A 259 -39.16 0.48 -14.54
C GLU A 259 -38.54 0.55 -13.13
N LEU A 260 -38.42 1.75 -12.55
CA LEU A 260 -37.92 1.92 -11.19
C LEU A 260 -38.85 1.31 -10.12
N ASN A 261 -40.18 1.37 -10.29
CA ASN A 261 -41.12 0.71 -9.39
C ASN A 261 -41.08 -0.82 -9.48
N GLU A 262 -40.85 -1.39 -10.67
CA GLU A 262 -40.62 -2.83 -10.85
C GLU A 262 -39.33 -3.28 -10.15
N ILE A 263 -38.26 -2.48 -10.24
CA ILE A 263 -37.01 -2.73 -9.50
C ILE A 263 -37.22 -2.63 -7.98
N VAL A 264 -37.95 -1.62 -7.49
CA VAL A 264 -38.26 -1.46 -6.06
C VAL A 264 -39.06 -2.66 -5.54
N THR A 265 -40.16 -3.04 -6.21
CA THR A 265 -40.96 -4.20 -5.79
C THR A 265 -40.18 -5.51 -5.83
N GLN A 266 -39.27 -5.69 -6.79
CA GLN A 266 -38.36 -6.85 -6.81
C GLN A 266 -37.36 -6.84 -5.64
N LYS A 267 -36.90 -5.67 -5.20
CA LYS A 267 -36.03 -5.53 -4.01
C LYS A 267 -36.79 -5.75 -2.71
N ASP A 268 -38.03 -5.28 -2.60
CA ASP A 268 -38.89 -5.52 -1.43
C ASP A 268 -39.16 -7.02 -1.25
N ILE A 269 -39.47 -7.75 -2.33
CA ILE A 269 -39.61 -9.23 -2.29
C ILE A 269 -38.33 -9.91 -1.78
N SER A 270 -37.14 -9.41 -2.18
CA SER A 270 -35.86 -9.95 -1.72
C SER A 270 -35.56 -9.61 -0.26
N ILE A 271 -35.98 -8.44 0.23
CA ILE A 271 -35.91 -8.03 1.64
C ILE A 271 -36.81 -8.92 2.49
N ASP A 272 -38.04 -9.21 2.04
CA ASP A 272 -38.97 -10.09 2.74
C ASP A 272 -38.46 -11.55 2.81
N GLN A 273 -37.83 -12.05 1.74
CA GLN A 273 -37.14 -13.35 1.75
C GLN A 273 -36.02 -13.37 2.80
N LEU A 274 -35.13 -12.38 2.81
CA LEU A 274 -34.05 -12.27 3.79
C LEU A 274 -34.56 -12.10 5.22
N ASN A 275 -35.67 -11.39 5.43
CA ASN A 275 -36.33 -11.27 6.73
C ASN A 275 -36.94 -12.61 7.19
N HIS A 276 -37.47 -13.40 6.27
CA HIS A 276 -37.99 -14.74 6.56
C HIS A 276 -36.85 -15.69 6.95
N ASP A 277 -35.76 -15.73 6.17
CA ASP A 277 -34.57 -16.53 6.46
C ASP A 277 -33.92 -16.13 7.80
N LEU A 278 -33.83 -14.83 8.08
CA LEU A 278 -33.31 -14.31 9.35
C LEU A 278 -34.22 -14.63 10.54
N SER A 279 -35.54 -14.72 10.32
CA SER A 279 -36.51 -15.15 11.33
C SER A 279 -36.43 -16.66 11.59
N ALA A 280 -36.28 -17.47 10.54
CA ALA A 280 -36.03 -18.90 10.66
C ALA A 280 -34.70 -19.19 11.37
N LEU A 281 -33.63 -18.47 11.04
CA LEU A 281 -32.33 -18.61 11.70
C LEU A 281 -32.39 -18.19 13.18
N LYS A 282 -33.14 -17.14 13.52
CA LYS A 282 -33.42 -16.77 14.92
C LYS A 282 -34.19 -17.87 15.66
N LEU A 283 -35.17 -18.51 15.03
CA LEU A 283 -35.92 -19.62 15.63
C LEU A 283 -35.00 -20.80 15.93
N VAL A 284 -34.12 -21.17 14.99
CA VAL A 284 -33.11 -22.22 15.18
C VAL A 284 -32.10 -21.85 16.28
N HIS A 285 -31.70 -20.58 16.35
CA HIS A 285 -30.81 -20.11 17.41
C HIS A 285 -31.46 -20.16 18.78
N GLN A 286 -32.73 -19.75 18.89
CA GLN A 286 -33.51 -19.83 20.13
C GLN A 286 -33.68 -21.28 20.57
N SER A 287 -34.07 -22.18 19.66
CA SER A 287 -34.20 -23.61 19.94
C SER A 287 -32.88 -24.25 20.39
N THR A 288 -31.74 -23.85 19.83
CA THR A 288 -30.42 -24.36 20.25
C THR A 288 -29.96 -23.77 21.58
N LEU A 289 -30.32 -22.53 21.91
CA LEU A 289 -30.11 -21.98 23.26
C LEU A 289 -30.97 -22.70 24.31
N GLU A 290 -32.24 -22.98 24.01
CA GLU A 290 -33.14 -23.75 24.87
C GLU A 290 -32.67 -25.19 25.08
N GLU A 291 -32.18 -25.88 24.04
CA GLU A 291 -31.55 -27.19 24.19
C GLU A 291 -30.29 -27.13 25.08
N ILE A 292 -29.41 -26.14 24.86
CA ILE A 292 -28.19 -25.95 25.67
C ILE A 292 -28.54 -25.67 27.14
N GLU A 293 -29.58 -24.87 27.40
CA GLU A 293 -30.05 -24.56 28.76
C GLU A 293 -30.72 -25.76 29.42
N THR A 294 -31.50 -26.55 28.67
CA THR A 294 -32.08 -27.81 29.14
C THR A 294 -30.99 -28.83 29.50
N VAL A 295 -29.95 -28.97 28.68
CA VAL A 295 -28.78 -29.82 28.96
C VAL A 295 -27.99 -29.30 30.16
N ARG A 296 -27.81 -27.98 30.30
CA ARG A 296 -27.12 -27.37 31.44
C ARG A 296 -27.88 -27.62 32.75
N ASN A 297 -29.20 -27.47 32.75
CA ASN A 297 -30.04 -27.74 33.92
C ASN A 297 -30.09 -29.24 34.28
N ALA A 298 -30.09 -30.12 33.28
CA ALA A 298 -30.00 -31.57 33.48
C ALA A 298 -28.63 -32.05 34.00
N LEU A 299 -27.54 -31.31 33.73
CA LEU A 299 -26.22 -31.63 34.29
C LEU A 299 -26.04 -31.22 35.75
N HIS A 300 -26.78 -30.20 36.24
CA HIS A 300 -26.62 -29.66 37.59
C HIS A 300 -27.48 -30.35 38.67
N SER A 301 -28.39 -31.26 38.28
CA SER A 301 -29.24 -32.01 39.22
C SER A 301 -29.03 -33.51 39.07
N LYS A 302 -28.09 -34.07 39.85
CA LYS A 302 -27.83 -35.51 39.84
C LYS A 302 -27.49 -36.06 41.21
N ASP A 303 -28.46 -36.74 41.82
CA ASP A 303 -28.15 -37.83 42.74
C ASP A 303 -29.23 -38.92 42.79
N ALA A 304 -28.75 -40.16 42.99
CA ALA A 304 -29.46 -41.41 43.31
C ALA A 304 -30.58 -42.03 42.42
N SER A 305 -30.33 -43.31 42.04
CA SER A 305 -31.26 -44.47 42.21
C SER A 305 -31.81 -45.28 40.99
N VAL A 306 -30.99 -46.22 40.51
CA VAL A 306 -31.30 -47.66 40.22
C VAL A 306 -32.62 -48.08 39.49
N ARG A 307 -33.07 -47.42 38.40
CA ARG A 307 -33.99 -48.04 37.40
C ARG A 307 -33.69 -47.70 35.94
N GLU A 308 -32.41 -47.54 35.58
CA GLU A 308 -32.01 -46.94 34.30
C GLU A 308 -30.97 -47.73 33.46
N GLU A 309 -30.56 -48.92 33.88
CA GLU A 309 -29.46 -49.70 33.28
C GLU A 309 -29.63 -49.95 31.76
N GLU A 310 -30.85 -50.28 31.33
CA GLU A 310 -31.17 -50.67 29.94
C GLU A 310 -31.31 -49.46 29.00
N ARG A 311 -31.80 -48.32 29.49
CA ARG A 311 -31.81 -47.07 28.70
C ARG A 311 -30.43 -46.44 28.66
N ARG A 312 -29.68 -46.47 29.76
CA ARG A 312 -28.29 -46.01 29.80
C ARG A 312 -27.40 -46.80 28.86
N THR A 313 -27.54 -48.12 28.74
CA THR A 313 -26.72 -48.90 27.78
C THR A 313 -26.99 -48.51 26.33
N HIS A 314 -28.25 -48.29 25.92
CA HIS A 314 -28.55 -47.81 24.57
C HIS A 314 -28.06 -46.38 24.33
N GLN A 315 -28.26 -45.48 25.29
CA GLN A 315 -27.83 -44.08 25.16
C GLN A 315 -26.31 -43.91 25.28
N ILE A 316 -25.62 -44.73 26.08
CA ILE A 316 -24.15 -44.87 26.08
C ILE A 316 -23.67 -45.46 24.75
N HIS A 317 -24.42 -46.35 24.09
CA HIS A 317 -24.02 -46.85 22.78
C HIS A 317 -24.12 -45.77 21.70
N ILE A 318 -25.20 -44.96 21.70
CA ILE A 318 -25.36 -43.80 20.80
C ILE A 318 -24.29 -42.74 21.09
N LEU A 319 -24.07 -42.38 22.37
CA LEU A 319 -23.04 -41.44 22.78
C LEU A 319 -21.62 -41.95 22.49
N LYS A 320 -21.36 -43.27 22.60
CA LYS A 320 -20.10 -43.87 22.12
C LYS A 320 -19.98 -43.82 20.61
N GLY A 321 -21.06 -44.01 19.86
CA GLY A 321 -21.07 -43.87 18.40
C GLY A 321 -20.77 -42.43 17.97
N GLN A 322 -21.39 -41.44 18.62
CA GLN A 322 -21.10 -40.02 18.43
C GLN A 322 -19.67 -39.67 18.87
N PHE A 323 -19.20 -40.19 20.01
CA PHE A 323 -17.83 -40.00 20.49
C PHE A 323 -16.79 -40.60 19.53
N ILE A 324 -17.01 -41.82 19.02
CA ILE A 324 -16.15 -42.45 18.00
C ILE A 324 -16.18 -41.66 16.69
N THR A 325 -17.34 -41.08 16.31
CA THR A 325 -17.45 -40.24 15.11
C THR A 325 -16.69 -38.93 15.29
N LEU A 326 -16.88 -38.24 16.42
CA LEU A 326 -16.14 -37.03 16.78
C LEU A 326 -14.64 -37.30 16.94
N GLN A 327 -14.26 -38.44 17.51
CA GLN A 327 -12.87 -38.88 17.63
C GLN A 327 -12.26 -39.12 16.24
N LYS A 328 -12.97 -39.79 15.32
CA LYS A 328 -12.53 -39.95 13.92
C LYS A 328 -12.44 -38.61 13.19
N THR A 329 -13.38 -37.70 13.40
CA THR A 329 -13.32 -36.34 12.84
C THR A 329 -12.13 -35.56 13.39
N ASN A 330 -11.86 -35.65 14.71
CA ASN A 330 -10.73 -34.99 15.36
C ASN A 330 -9.39 -35.63 14.94
N GLU A 331 -9.32 -36.95 14.78
CA GLU A 331 -8.16 -37.64 14.20
C GLU A 331 -7.94 -37.26 12.72
N SER A 332 -9.01 -37.07 11.95
CA SER A 332 -8.95 -36.58 10.57
C SER A 332 -8.47 -35.13 10.52
N GLN A 333 -8.97 -34.26 11.40
CA GLN A 333 -8.52 -32.88 11.54
C GLN A 333 -7.07 -32.80 12.01
N LEU A 334 -6.64 -33.66 12.96
CA LEU A 334 -5.24 -33.78 13.38
C LEU A 334 -4.33 -34.26 12.24
N LYS A 335 -4.78 -35.20 11.40
CA LYS A 335 -4.06 -35.59 10.18
C LYS A 335 -3.97 -34.41 9.20
N GLN A 336 -5.07 -33.71 8.95
CA GLN A 336 -5.10 -32.54 8.07
C GLN A 336 -4.21 -31.40 8.60
N ILE A 337 -4.16 -31.16 9.91
CA ILE A 337 -3.27 -30.19 10.55
C ILE A 337 -1.80 -30.62 10.40
N ARG A 338 -1.47 -31.90 10.58
CA ARG A 338 -0.09 -32.41 10.34
C ARG A 338 0.31 -32.31 8.87
N GLU A 339 -0.61 -32.58 7.96
CA GLU A 339 -0.36 -32.51 6.51
C GLU A 339 -0.22 -31.06 6.05
N LEU A 340 -1.09 -30.16 6.51
CA LEU A 340 -0.93 -28.71 6.31
C LEU A 340 0.36 -28.20 6.95
N SER A 341 0.74 -28.66 8.15
CA SER A 341 2.02 -28.30 8.79
C SER A 341 3.22 -28.77 7.98
N SER A 342 3.20 -30.01 7.45
CA SER A 342 4.26 -30.54 6.59
C SER A 342 4.33 -29.80 5.26
N GLN A 343 3.17 -29.43 4.68
CA GLN A 343 3.11 -28.65 3.45
C GLN A 343 3.60 -27.21 3.69
N ASN A 344 3.30 -26.61 4.84
CA ASN A 344 3.78 -25.29 5.21
C ASN A 344 5.30 -25.29 5.47
N GLU A 345 5.84 -26.37 6.03
CA GLU A 345 7.29 -26.56 6.18
C GLU A 345 7.99 -26.72 4.81
N LYS A 346 7.41 -27.49 3.88
CA LYS A 346 7.91 -27.57 2.49
C LYS A 346 7.86 -26.22 1.79
N ASN A 347 6.77 -25.48 1.94
CA ASN A 347 6.61 -24.14 1.37
C ASN A 347 7.63 -23.16 1.99
N SER A 348 7.89 -23.23 3.31
CA SER A 348 8.91 -22.43 3.98
C SER A 348 10.29 -22.71 3.39
N ARG A 349 10.69 -23.99 3.27
CA ARG A 349 11.97 -24.37 2.65
C ARG A 349 12.08 -23.88 1.20
N LEU A 350 11.00 -23.96 0.42
CA LEU A 350 10.97 -23.43 -0.95
C LEU A 350 11.11 -21.90 -0.99
N VAL A 351 10.51 -21.18 -0.04
CA VAL A 351 10.66 -19.73 0.11
C VAL A 351 12.10 -19.37 0.52
N ASP A 352 12.71 -20.15 1.42
CA ASP A 352 14.11 -19.96 1.82
C ASP A 352 15.06 -20.21 0.64
N ASP A 353 14.86 -21.29 -0.13
CA ASP A 353 15.63 -21.59 -1.35
C ASP A 353 15.47 -20.51 -2.43
N GLN A 354 14.25 -20.02 -2.66
CA GLN A 354 13.99 -18.91 -3.58
C GLN A 354 14.61 -17.60 -3.09
N THR A 355 14.58 -17.32 -1.78
CA THR A 355 15.20 -16.13 -1.17
C THR A 355 16.72 -16.19 -1.27
N ASN A 356 17.32 -17.37 -1.10
CA ASN A 356 18.75 -17.61 -1.34
C ASN A 356 19.11 -17.42 -2.81
N LEU A 357 18.30 -17.92 -3.75
CA LEU A 357 18.51 -17.72 -5.19
C LEU A 357 18.40 -16.25 -5.60
N ILE A 358 17.40 -15.52 -5.11
CA ILE A 358 17.25 -14.07 -5.31
C ILE A 358 18.48 -13.33 -4.74
N SER A 359 18.96 -13.73 -3.56
CA SER A 359 20.15 -13.12 -2.93
C SER A 359 21.45 -13.42 -3.66
N LYS A 360 21.51 -14.54 -4.41
CA LYS A 360 22.62 -14.85 -5.32
C LYS A 360 22.53 -13.99 -6.59
N LEU A 361 21.37 -14.00 -7.26
CA LEU A 361 21.14 -13.20 -8.47
C LEU A 361 21.36 -11.70 -8.24
N LYS A 362 21.00 -11.16 -7.07
CA LYS A 362 21.32 -9.77 -6.71
C LYS A 362 22.82 -9.48 -6.66
N ARG A 363 23.63 -10.39 -6.10
CA ARG A 363 25.11 -10.25 -6.13
C ARG A 363 25.65 -10.38 -7.55
N ASP A 364 25.13 -11.31 -8.34
CA ASP A 364 25.55 -11.48 -9.73
C ASP A 364 25.24 -10.22 -10.56
N VAL A 365 24.09 -9.56 -10.33
CA VAL A 365 23.76 -8.25 -10.92
C VAL A 365 24.71 -7.15 -10.43
N GLU A 366 24.97 -7.04 -9.12
CA GLU A 366 25.89 -6.04 -8.55
C GLU A 366 27.33 -6.18 -9.10
N ILE A 367 27.80 -7.40 -9.31
CA ILE A 367 29.08 -7.71 -9.97
C ILE A 367 29.05 -7.29 -11.44
N LEU A 368 27.97 -7.57 -12.17
CA LEU A 368 27.81 -7.18 -13.58
C LEU A 368 27.65 -5.66 -13.77
N GLU A 369 27.01 -4.96 -12.83
CA GLU A 369 26.91 -3.50 -12.81
C GLU A 369 28.28 -2.86 -12.52
N THR A 370 29.02 -3.41 -11.56
CA THR A 370 30.41 -2.99 -11.27
C THR A 370 31.29 -3.18 -12.51
N ARG A 371 31.24 -4.34 -13.16
CA ARG A 371 31.98 -4.61 -14.40
C ARG A 371 31.55 -3.74 -15.57
N ASN A 372 30.26 -3.40 -15.68
CA ASN A 372 29.76 -2.45 -16.69
C ASN A 372 30.25 -1.02 -16.41
N LYS A 373 30.45 -0.65 -15.14
CA LYS A 373 31.05 0.63 -14.77
C LYS A 373 32.54 0.65 -15.12
N GLU A 374 33.29 -0.40 -14.75
CA GLU A 374 34.70 -0.57 -15.14
C GLU A 374 34.88 -0.47 -16.66
N MET A 375 34.10 -1.20 -17.46
CA MET A 375 34.17 -1.11 -18.93
C MET A 375 33.76 0.26 -19.50
N LYS A 376 32.87 1.01 -18.82
CA LYS A 376 32.52 2.39 -19.20
C LYS A 376 33.65 3.36 -18.89
N ASP A 377 34.31 3.19 -17.76
CA ASP A 377 35.44 4.01 -17.33
C ASP A 377 36.67 3.73 -18.24
N GLU A 378 36.95 2.45 -18.57
CA GLU A 378 37.92 2.05 -19.60
C GLU A 378 37.60 2.66 -20.97
N LEU A 379 36.35 2.57 -21.44
CA LEU A 379 35.91 3.20 -22.70
C LEU A 379 36.07 4.73 -22.67
N GLY A 380 35.88 5.35 -21.51
CA GLY A 380 36.13 6.77 -21.28
C GLY A 380 37.61 7.12 -21.46
N ILE A 381 38.50 6.36 -20.82
CA ILE A 381 39.96 6.50 -20.93
C ILE A 381 40.40 6.30 -22.38
N THR A 382 40.00 5.23 -23.07
CA THR A 382 40.37 4.98 -24.48
C THR A 382 39.84 6.08 -25.42
N LYS A 383 38.66 6.66 -25.15
CA LYS A 383 38.16 7.81 -25.91
C LYS A 383 39.00 9.07 -25.66
N GLN A 384 39.44 9.30 -24.43
CA GLN A 384 40.32 10.41 -24.09
C GLN A 384 41.70 10.24 -24.74
N GLU A 385 42.30 9.05 -24.70
CA GLU A 385 43.56 8.73 -25.39
C GLU A 385 43.45 8.92 -26.92
N MET A 386 42.31 8.55 -27.53
CA MET A 386 42.08 8.84 -28.96
C MET A 386 41.88 10.34 -29.24
N ALA A 387 41.24 11.09 -28.34
CA ALA A 387 41.10 12.54 -28.47
C ALA A 387 42.45 13.27 -28.33
N GLU A 388 43.30 12.83 -27.41
CA GLU A 388 44.66 13.36 -27.23
C GLU A 388 45.55 13.04 -28.44
N ARG A 389 45.42 11.84 -29.05
CA ARG A 389 46.08 11.51 -30.34
C ARG A 389 45.58 12.33 -31.53
N LEU A 390 44.31 12.73 -31.55
CA LEU A 390 43.73 13.56 -32.62
C LEU A 390 44.21 15.03 -32.58
N SER A 391 44.73 15.50 -31.44
CA SER A 391 45.20 16.88 -31.27
C SER A 391 46.65 17.15 -31.76
N GLN A 392 47.39 16.12 -32.17
CA GLN A 392 48.80 16.24 -32.58
C GLN A 392 49.06 16.07 -34.10
N ILE A 393 48.02 15.98 -34.94
CA ILE A 393 48.19 15.80 -36.39
C ILE A 393 48.07 17.15 -37.13
N GLN A 394 49.10 17.48 -37.90
CA GLN A 394 49.20 18.69 -38.74
C GLN A 394 48.13 18.75 -39.86
N PRO A 395 47.87 19.94 -40.43
CA PRO A 395 46.78 20.14 -41.39
C PRO A 395 46.93 19.33 -42.70
N ASP A 396 45.97 18.44 -42.90
CA ASP A 396 45.40 17.96 -44.17
C ASP A 396 46.28 18.02 -45.44
N VAL A 397 47.28 17.12 -45.53
CA VAL A 397 47.98 16.80 -46.79
C VAL A 397 47.74 15.34 -47.15
N MET A 398 46.67 15.09 -47.92
CA MET A 398 46.42 13.81 -48.60
C MET A 398 47.61 13.44 -49.52
N PRO A 399 48.28 12.29 -49.33
CA PRO A 399 49.38 11.87 -50.19
C PRO A 399 48.96 11.75 -51.66
N ALA A 400 49.84 12.15 -52.59
CA ALA A 400 49.53 12.17 -54.03
C ALA A 400 49.11 10.80 -54.61
N ALA A 401 49.47 9.70 -53.94
CA ALA A 401 49.07 8.34 -54.31
C ALA A 401 47.56 8.06 -54.09
N VAL A 402 46.89 8.76 -53.18
CA VAL A 402 45.46 8.55 -52.86
C VAL A 402 44.54 8.86 -54.06
N TRP A 403 45.02 9.67 -54.99
CA TRP A 403 44.28 10.10 -56.17
C TRP A 403 44.41 9.16 -57.38
N LYS A 404 45.27 8.13 -57.29
CA LYS A 404 45.58 7.23 -58.40
C LYS A 404 44.86 5.90 -58.26
N PHE A 405 44.09 5.54 -59.29
CA PHE A 405 43.38 4.28 -59.39
C PHE A 405 43.68 3.63 -60.74
N ASN A 406 44.37 2.49 -60.72
CA ASN A 406 45.01 1.91 -61.91
C ASN A 406 44.07 1.12 -62.83
N GLU A 407 42.79 0.95 -62.46
CA GLU A 407 41.81 0.20 -63.26
C GLU A 407 40.96 1.09 -64.19
N PHE A 408 41.09 2.42 -64.11
CA PHE A 408 40.48 3.32 -65.08
C PHE A 408 41.27 3.33 -66.39
N ASP A 409 40.57 3.59 -67.50
CA ASP A 409 41.24 3.74 -68.79
C ASP A 409 42.18 4.96 -68.82
N ALA A 410 43.09 4.98 -69.79
CA ALA A 410 44.11 6.03 -69.89
C ALA A 410 43.52 7.44 -70.09
N THR A 411 42.32 7.55 -70.66
CA THR A 411 41.63 8.83 -70.89
C THR A 411 41.09 9.39 -69.58
N LEU A 412 40.30 8.60 -68.85
CA LEU A 412 39.76 8.99 -67.55
C LEU A 412 40.87 9.21 -66.52
N THR A 413 41.89 8.36 -66.50
CA THR A 413 43.06 8.51 -65.60
C THR A 413 43.77 9.84 -65.83
N ALA A 414 43.98 10.25 -67.09
CA ALA A 414 44.62 11.52 -67.41
C ALA A 414 43.77 12.75 -67.00
N GLU A 415 42.44 12.64 -66.99
CA GLU A 415 41.56 13.70 -66.50
C GLU A 415 41.53 13.78 -64.97
N ILE A 416 41.55 12.63 -64.30
CA ILE A 416 41.64 12.53 -62.83
C ILE A 416 42.99 13.07 -62.33
N ASP A 417 44.10 12.66 -62.94
CA ASP A 417 45.44 13.16 -62.63
C ASP A 417 45.52 14.69 -62.81
N ARG A 418 44.89 15.25 -63.88
CA ARG A 418 44.83 16.70 -64.12
C ARG A 418 44.11 17.46 -62.99
N ILE A 419 43.08 16.87 -62.38
CA ILE A 419 42.35 17.45 -61.23
C ILE A 419 43.16 17.26 -59.94
N ALA A 420 43.76 16.08 -59.74
CA ALA A 420 44.56 15.74 -58.57
C ALA A 420 45.82 16.62 -58.45
N LEU A 421 46.50 16.88 -59.57
CA LEU A 421 47.71 17.71 -59.65
C LEU A 421 47.45 19.22 -59.52
N SER A 422 46.19 19.67 -59.55
CA SER A 422 45.86 21.09 -59.42
C SER A 422 46.16 21.62 -58.01
N PRO A 423 47.10 22.56 -57.80
CA PRO A 423 47.51 22.98 -56.46
C PRO A 423 46.53 23.95 -55.79
N THR A 424 45.57 24.52 -56.52
CA THR A 424 44.63 25.54 -56.02
C THR A 424 43.32 24.97 -55.46
N LEU A 425 43.07 23.67 -55.65
CA LEU A 425 41.84 23.01 -55.21
C LEU A 425 42.05 22.26 -53.89
N GLN A 426 41.17 22.51 -52.92
CA GLN A 426 41.12 21.77 -51.65
C GLN A 426 40.74 20.29 -51.89
N PRO A 427 41.17 19.34 -51.02
CA PRO A 427 40.94 17.90 -51.23
C PRO A 427 39.47 17.51 -51.45
N SER A 428 38.55 18.10 -50.70
CA SER A 428 37.10 17.90 -50.87
C SER A 428 36.60 18.34 -52.26
N THR A 429 37.08 19.50 -52.73
CA THR A 429 36.75 20.03 -54.06
C THR A 429 37.34 19.16 -55.18
N LYS A 430 38.53 18.59 -54.97
CA LYS A 430 39.14 17.61 -55.89
C LYS A 430 38.30 16.34 -56.00
N LEU A 431 37.89 15.74 -54.88
CA LEU A 431 36.99 14.59 -54.85
C LEU A 431 35.71 14.86 -55.66
N GLN A 432 35.04 15.99 -55.42
CA GLN A 432 33.82 16.33 -56.16
C GLN A 432 34.03 16.46 -57.68
N HIS A 433 35.16 17.06 -58.11
CA HIS A 433 35.46 17.16 -59.55
C HIS A 433 35.81 15.80 -60.15
N ILE A 434 36.59 14.97 -59.45
CA ILE A 434 36.93 13.60 -59.87
C ILE A 434 35.66 12.76 -60.03
N TYR A 435 34.74 12.76 -59.06
CA TYR A 435 33.47 12.03 -59.18
C TYR A 435 32.57 12.55 -60.32
N ARG A 436 32.55 13.87 -60.57
CA ARG A 436 31.82 14.43 -61.73
C ARG A 436 32.44 13.98 -63.05
N THR A 437 33.77 13.96 -63.16
CA THR A 437 34.50 13.50 -64.35
C THR A 437 34.27 12.00 -64.60
N ILE A 438 34.37 11.16 -63.57
CA ILE A 438 34.04 9.72 -63.64
C ILE A 438 32.59 9.54 -64.14
N ASN A 439 31.62 10.20 -63.51
CA ASN A 439 30.21 10.10 -63.89
C ASN A 439 29.96 10.58 -65.33
N LYS A 440 30.63 11.65 -65.77
CA LYS A 440 30.55 12.15 -67.15
C LYS A 440 31.12 11.13 -68.14
N HIS A 441 32.31 10.60 -67.89
CA HIS A 441 32.99 9.63 -68.76
C HIS A 441 32.16 8.36 -68.97
N PHE A 442 31.68 7.75 -67.88
CA PHE A 442 30.84 6.54 -67.99
C PHE A 442 29.48 6.83 -68.64
N LYS A 443 28.89 8.01 -68.45
CA LYS A 443 27.67 8.42 -69.18
C LYS A 443 27.90 8.61 -70.68
N GLU A 444 29.00 9.27 -71.07
CA GLU A 444 29.36 9.43 -72.50
C GLU A 444 29.71 8.08 -73.13
N MET A 445 30.36 7.17 -72.39
CA MET A 445 30.64 5.81 -72.85
C MET A 445 29.36 5.00 -73.07
N LEU A 446 28.43 5.00 -72.11
CA LEU A 446 27.13 4.34 -72.23
C LEU A 446 26.34 4.91 -73.42
N LEU A 447 26.23 6.23 -73.52
CA LEU A 447 25.51 6.89 -74.60
C LEU A 447 26.15 6.65 -75.99
N ASN A 448 27.47 6.45 -76.07
CA ASN A 448 28.14 6.02 -77.30
C ASN A 448 27.93 4.53 -77.60
N LYS A 449 27.81 3.66 -76.58
CA LYS A 449 27.43 2.26 -76.75
C LYS A 449 25.98 2.12 -77.23
N ASP A 450 25.06 2.88 -76.65
CA ASP A 450 23.66 2.92 -77.06
C ASP A 450 23.52 3.40 -78.52
N ARG A 451 24.23 4.48 -78.90
CA ARG A 451 24.30 4.93 -80.30
C ARG A 451 24.87 3.88 -81.26
N ALA A 452 25.91 3.16 -80.85
CA ALA A 452 26.50 2.10 -81.67
C ALA A 452 25.56 0.89 -81.80
N PHE A 453 24.84 0.54 -80.72
CA PHE A 453 23.80 -0.48 -80.73
C PHE A 453 22.63 -0.09 -81.64
N ASP A 454 22.13 1.14 -81.52
CA ASP A 454 21.09 1.69 -82.41
C ASP A 454 21.52 1.69 -83.88
N ALA A 455 22.76 2.07 -84.17
CA ALA A 455 23.30 2.06 -85.53
C ALA A 455 23.36 0.63 -86.09
N ALA A 456 23.90 -0.33 -85.33
CA ALA A 456 23.96 -1.74 -85.72
C ALA A 456 22.55 -2.36 -85.84
N ASN A 457 21.59 -1.94 -85.01
CA ASN A 457 20.21 -2.42 -85.09
C ASN A 457 19.49 -1.88 -86.34
N ARG A 458 19.72 -0.61 -86.72
CA ARG A 458 19.23 -0.04 -87.99
C ARG A 458 19.87 -0.72 -89.20
N GLU A 459 21.17 -1.01 -89.14
CA GLU A 459 21.87 -1.76 -90.20
C GLU A 459 21.29 -3.16 -90.35
N ASN A 460 21.13 -3.91 -89.25
CA ASN A 460 20.47 -5.22 -89.25
C ASN A 460 19.04 -5.16 -89.78
N GLN A 461 18.28 -4.09 -89.47
CA GLN A 461 16.94 -3.89 -90.01
C GLN A 461 16.97 -3.63 -91.53
N ALA A 462 17.84 -2.74 -92.01
CA ALA A 462 18.01 -2.49 -93.44
C ALA A 462 18.46 -3.75 -94.21
N VAL A 463 19.34 -4.56 -93.62
CA VAL A 463 19.74 -5.88 -94.14
C VAL A 463 18.56 -6.85 -94.15
N LYS A 464 17.71 -6.87 -93.11
CA LYS A 464 16.48 -7.69 -93.09
C LYS A 464 15.52 -7.27 -94.21
N GLU A 465 15.34 -5.96 -94.42
CA GLU A 465 14.49 -5.41 -95.49
C GLU A 465 15.02 -5.76 -96.89
N LEU A 466 16.34 -5.63 -97.12
CA LEU A 466 17.02 -6.06 -98.35
C LEU A 466 16.87 -7.56 -98.63
N PHE A 467 17.10 -8.42 -97.64
CA PHE A 467 16.90 -9.86 -97.80
C PHE A 467 15.42 -10.23 -97.97
N ASN A 468 14.50 -9.53 -97.31
CA ASN A 468 13.07 -9.73 -97.49
C ASN A 468 12.66 -9.41 -98.94
N GLN A 469 13.13 -8.29 -99.50
CA GLN A 469 12.91 -7.95 -100.89
C GLN A 469 13.51 -9.01 -101.83
N PHE A 470 14.76 -9.42 -101.61
CA PHE A 470 15.41 -10.47 -102.40
C PHE A 470 14.64 -11.80 -102.37
N PHE A 471 14.14 -12.26 -101.21
CA PHE A 471 13.38 -13.50 -101.11
C PHE A 471 12.01 -13.40 -101.78
N VAL A 472 11.34 -12.25 -101.70
CA VAL A 472 10.09 -11.98 -102.42
C VAL A 472 10.34 -12.00 -103.94
N ASP A 473 11.34 -11.28 -104.43
CA ASP A 473 11.66 -11.23 -105.86
C ASP A 473 12.11 -12.59 -106.42
N ALA A 474 12.96 -13.31 -105.69
CA ALA A 474 13.43 -14.64 -106.08
C ALA A 474 12.30 -15.69 -106.09
N SER A 475 11.40 -15.65 -105.11
CA SER A 475 10.25 -16.57 -105.08
C SER A 475 9.23 -16.27 -106.18
N ILE A 476 8.99 -14.99 -106.51
CA ILE A 476 8.18 -14.59 -107.67
C ILE A 476 8.83 -15.05 -108.99
N ALA A 477 10.14 -14.85 -109.15
CA ALA A 477 10.88 -15.27 -110.36
C ALA A 477 10.87 -16.80 -110.58
N LEU A 478 10.82 -17.57 -109.49
CA LEU A 478 10.67 -19.03 -109.50
C LEU A 478 9.20 -19.49 -109.61
N ALA A 479 8.28 -18.59 -109.97
CA ALA A 479 6.84 -18.81 -110.11
C ALA A 479 6.15 -19.37 -108.84
N GLN A 480 6.72 -19.11 -107.66
CA GLN A 480 6.10 -19.42 -106.37
C GLN A 480 5.33 -18.21 -105.81
N LYS A 481 4.49 -18.45 -104.80
CA LYS A 481 3.91 -17.37 -104.00
C LYS A 481 5.04 -16.61 -103.29
N PRO A 482 4.94 -15.27 -103.12
CA PRO A 482 5.99 -14.48 -102.49
C PRO A 482 6.30 -15.00 -101.07
N ILE A 483 7.58 -15.25 -100.81
CA ILE A 483 8.11 -15.75 -99.53
C ILE A 483 8.80 -14.58 -98.82
N SER A 484 8.31 -14.19 -97.64
CA SER A 484 8.97 -13.19 -96.80
C SER A 484 10.22 -13.76 -96.12
N PHE A 485 11.08 -12.89 -95.58
CA PHE A 485 12.25 -13.27 -94.78
C PHE A 485 11.90 -14.19 -93.61
N ASP A 486 10.82 -13.88 -92.89
CA ASP A 486 10.40 -14.67 -91.73
C ASP A 486 9.76 -16.01 -92.17
N ASP A 487 9.11 -16.07 -93.34
CA ASP A 487 8.65 -17.34 -93.94
C ASP A 487 9.83 -18.22 -94.41
N PHE A 488 10.86 -17.62 -94.99
CA PHE A 488 12.08 -18.28 -95.44
C PHE A 488 12.79 -19.00 -94.28
N LEU A 489 12.97 -18.32 -93.15
CA LEU A 489 13.60 -18.88 -91.96
C LEU A 489 12.68 -19.85 -91.18
N ILE A 490 11.45 -19.45 -90.87
CA ILE A 490 10.61 -20.14 -89.87
C ILE A 490 9.71 -21.21 -90.51
N LYS A 491 9.08 -20.92 -91.66
CA LYS A 491 8.05 -21.79 -92.27
C LYS A 491 8.61 -22.77 -93.31
N ASN A 492 9.88 -23.12 -93.21
CA ASN A 492 10.64 -23.91 -94.20
C ASN A 492 10.66 -23.28 -95.61
N GLY A 493 10.46 -21.97 -95.76
CA GLY A 493 10.46 -21.32 -97.09
C GLY A 493 11.77 -21.54 -97.86
N HIS A 494 12.91 -21.65 -97.17
CA HIS A 494 14.18 -22.07 -97.76
C HIS A 494 14.14 -23.42 -98.47
N LYS A 495 13.42 -24.43 -97.94
CA LYS A 495 13.25 -25.73 -98.60
C LYS A 495 12.34 -25.61 -99.81
N ASN A 496 11.22 -24.91 -99.69
CA ASN A 496 10.26 -24.72 -100.78
C ASN A 496 10.93 -24.02 -101.99
N MET A 497 11.78 -23.03 -101.73
CA MET A 497 12.54 -22.32 -102.77
C MET A 497 13.68 -23.19 -103.35
N THR A 498 14.37 -23.97 -102.52
CA THR A 498 15.38 -24.96 -102.98
C THR A 498 14.74 -26.04 -103.86
N GLU A 499 13.55 -26.52 -103.51
CA GLU A 499 12.78 -27.45 -104.33
C GLU A 499 12.32 -26.83 -105.65
N ALA A 500 11.94 -25.54 -105.66
CA ALA A 500 11.62 -24.81 -106.89
C ALA A 500 12.81 -24.79 -107.85
N ILE A 501 13.98 -24.39 -107.34
CA ILE A 501 15.23 -24.30 -108.11
C ILE A 501 15.61 -25.68 -108.65
N ASN A 502 15.50 -26.73 -107.85
CA ASN A 502 15.81 -28.10 -108.28
C ASN A 502 14.80 -28.63 -109.31
N ARG A 503 13.51 -28.30 -109.21
CA ARG A 503 12.51 -28.64 -110.24
C ARG A 503 12.82 -27.93 -111.56
N PHE A 504 12.97 -26.61 -111.53
CA PHE A 504 13.33 -25.80 -112.69
C PHE A 504 14.61 -26.31 -113.38
N ARG A 505 15.64 -26.67 -112.59
CA ARG A 505 16.86 -27.29 -113.12
C ARG A 505 16.61 -28.63 -113.77
N ASN A 506 15.84 -29.52 -113.14
CA ASN A 506 15.53 -30.84 -113.70
C ASN A 506 14.72 -30.72 -115.00
N ASP A 507 13.75 -29.79 -115.05
CA ASP A 507 12.93 -29.52 -116.23
C ASP A 507 13.79 -28.96 -117.38
N PHE A 508 14.78 -28.11 -117.07
CA PHE A 508 15.78 -27.62 -118.02
C PHE A 508 16.72 -28.73 -118.53
N ASP A 509 17.26 -29.56 -117.62
CA ASP A 509 18.13 -30.69 -117.97
C ASP A 509 17.38 -31.73 -118.82
N GLU A 510 16.08 -31.95 -118.60
CA GLU A 510 15.24 -32.82 -119.42
C GLU A 510 14.91 -32.20 -120.79
N MET A 511 14.54 -30.91 -120.87
CA MET A 511 14.39 -30.22 -122.16
C MET A 511 15.67 -30.30 -123.00
N LYS A 512 16.84 -30.17 -122.37
CA LYS A 512 18.14 -30.32 -123.05
C LYS A 512 18.34 -31.74 -123.59
N ARG A 513 18.01 -32.78 -122.83
CA ARG A 513 18.05 -34.17 -123.32
C ARG A 513 17.13 -34.40 -124.50
N GLN A 514 15.92 -33.83 -124.50
CA GLN A 514 15.00 -33.94 -125.63
C GLN A 514 15.59 -33.29 -126.89
N ILE A 515 16.33 -32.17 -126.76
CA ILE A 515 17.08 -31.56 -127.87
C ILE A 515 18.19 -32.50 -128.36
N ASP A 516 19.04 -33.03 -127.47
CA ASP A 516 20.12 -33.97 -127.82
C ASP A 516 19.60 -35.25 -128.53
N ILE A 517 18.43 -35.75 -128.10
CA ILE A 517 17.73 -36.89 -128.74
C ILE A 517 17.27 -36.52 -130.16
N ASN A 518 16.67 -35.35 -130.33
CA ASN A 518 16.20 -34.88 -131.64
C ASN A 518 17.38 -34.67 -132.63
N GLU A 519 18.50 -34.11 -132.19
CA GLU A 519 19.72 -34.03 -133.01
C GLU A 519 20.25 -35.42 -133.42
N THR A 520 20.23 -36.37 -132.48
CA THR A 520 20.67 -37.76 -132.74
C THR A 520 19.77 -38.44 -133.78
N ILE A 521 18.45 -38.24 -133.70
CA ILE A 521 17.49 -38.76 -134.69
C ILE A 521 17.76 -38.16 -136.08
N ILE A 522 17.97 -36.84 -136.18
CA ILE A 522 18.30 -36.14 -137.43
C ILE A 522 19.59 -36.72 -138.05
N LYS A 523 20.62 -36.93 -137.23
CA LYS A 523 21.91 -37.49 -137.70
C LYS A 523 21.77 -38.93 -138.21
N HIS A 524 21.05 -39.78 -137.48
CA HIS A 524 20.80 -41.15 -137.91
C HIS A 524 20.04 -41.20 -139.26
N LEU A 525 19.12 -40.27 -139.48
CA LEU A 525 18.35 -40.15 -140.73
C LEU A 525 19.26 -39.81 -141.94
N ILE A 526 20.30 -39.00 -141.73
CA ILE A 526 21.32 -38.67 -142.73
C ILE A 526 22.18 -39.91 -143.06
N ASP A 527 22.74 -40.57 -142.04
CA ASP A 527 23.62 -41.73 -142.23
C ASP A 527 22.90 -42.93 -142.88
N SER A 528 21.60 -43.11 -142.58
CA SER A 528 20.80 -44.24 -143.10
C SER A 528 20.50 -44.16 -144.60
N MET A 529 20.49 -42.95 -145.17
CA MET A 529 20.18 -42.73 -146.58
C MET A 529 21.38 -43.01 -147.51
N ASN A 530 22.56 -43.25 -146.92
CA ASN A 530 23.85 -43.71 -147.48
C ASN A 530 23.96 -43.76 -149.03
N PHE A 531 23.87 -42.59 -149.66
CA PHE A 531 24.08 -42.44 -151.10
C PHE A 531 25.55 -42.71 -151.44
N ASN A 532 25.84 -43.83 -152.11
CA ASN A 532 26.76 -43.91 -153.27
C ASN A 532 26.82 -45.34 -153.83
N ASP A 533 26.50 -45.48 -155.12
CA ASP A 533 26.55 -46.76 -155.86
C ASP A 533 27.96 -46.99 -156.43
N THR A 534 28.34 -48.26 -156.62
CA THR A 534 29.64 -48.67 -157.18
C THR A 534 29.43 -49.68 -158.29
N ARG A 535 30.24 -49.61 -159.37
CA ARG A 535 30.41 -50.69 -160.37
C ARG A 535 31.47 -50.37 -161.44
N ASP A 536 32.53 -51.18 -161.51
CA ASP A 536 33.08 -51.64 -162.79
C ASP A 536 33.70 -53.05 -162.61
N PRO A 537 33.19 -54.11 -163.28
CA PRO A 537 33.67 -55.47 -163.12
C PRO A 537 35.05 -55.80 -163.73
N SER A 538 35.65 -54.95 -164.57
CA SER A 538 36.87 -55.36 -165.30
C SER A 538 38.13 -55.54 -164.43
N LEU A 539 38.11 -55.04 -163.19
CA LEU A 539 39.20 -55.23 -162.20
C LEU A 539 39.21 -56.63 -161.55
N LEU A 540 38.10 -57.37 -161.60
CA LEU A 540 37.93 -58.63 -160.85
C LEU A 540 38.94 -59.72 -161.21
N ILE A 541 39.40 -59.79 -162.46
CA ILE A 541 40.27 -60.90 -162.92
C ILE A 541 41.73 -60.68 -162.48
N THR A 542 42.20 -59.44 -162.48
CA THR A 542 43.51 -59.08 -161.89
C THR A 542 43.46 -59.26 -160.37
N GLN A 543 42.36 -58.82 -159.74
CA GLN A 543 42.12 -59.03 -158.31
C GLN A 543 42.10 -60.51 -157.93
N ILE A 544 41.61 -61.44 -158.77
CA ILE A 544 41.61 -62.89 -158.47
C ILE A 544 43.03 -63.47 -158.35
N ASN A 545 43.98 -63.00 -159.15
CA ASN A 545 45.37 -63.47 -159.05
C ASN A 545 46.13 -62.81 -157.90
N GLU A 546 45.88 -61.53 -157.62
CA GLU A 546 46.35 -60.89 -156.38
C GLU A 546 45.75 -61.56 -155.14
N LEU A 547 44.45 -61.87 -155.15
CA LEU A 547 43.75 -62.59 -154.08
C LEU A 547 44.42 -63.93 -153.78
N LYS A 548 44.98 -64.62 -154.77
CA LYS A 548 45.68 -65.90 -154.58
C LYS A 548 47.01 -65.74 -153.84
N ALA A 549 47.78 -64.69 -154.16
CA ALA A 549 48.98 -64.32 -153.41
C ALA A 549 48.64 -63.80 -152.01
N GLN A 550 47.62 -62.93 -151.91
CA GLN A 550 47.05 -62.47 -150.66
C GLN A 550 46.58 -63.65 -149.80
N PHE A 551 46.04 -64.74 -150.37
CA PHE A 551 45.57 -65.91 -149.63
C PHE A 551 46.68 -66.64 -148.86
N VAL A 552 47.89 -66.70 -149.42
CA VAL A 552 49.06 -67.30 -148.73
C VAL A 552 49.50 -66.41 -147.57
N THR A 553 49.61 -65.10 -147.81
CA THR A 553 49.92 -64.11 -146.77
C THR A 553 48.83 -64.06 -145.70
N LEU A 554 47.56 -64.16 -146.08
CA LEU A 554 46.39 -64.27 -145.21
C LEU A 554 46.45 -65.54 -144.36
N LYS A 555 46.89 -66.69 -144.90
CA LYS A 555 47.06 -67.93 -144.14
C LYS A 555 48.13 -67.81 -143.05
N SER A 556 49.27 -67.18 -143.36
CA SER A 556 50.31 -66.86 -142.37
C SER A 556 49.81 -65.87 -141.31
N ASN A 557 49.17 -64.79 -141.76
CA ASN A 557 48.51 -63.81 -140.90
C ASN A 557 47.39 -64.44 -140.05
N LEU A 558 46.69 -65.46 -140.54
CA LEU A 558 45.68 -66.22 -139.78
C LEU A 558 46.32 -67.01 -138.63
N ALA A 559 47.51 -67.60 -138.83
CA ALA A 559 48.23 -68.27 -137.76
C ALA A 559 48.69 -67.28 -136.67
N HIS A 560 49.24 -66.12 -137.05
CA HIS A 560 49.58 -65.05 -136.09
C HIS A 560 48.34 -64.46 -135.40
N ARG A 561 47.26 -64.18 -136.15
CA ARG A 561 45.98 -63.73 -135.59
C ARG A 561 45.40 -64.77 -134.64
N LYS A 562 45.48 -66.08 -134.93
CA LYS A 562 45.01 -67.15 -134.04
C LYS A 562 45.80 -67.19 -132.72
N LYS A 563 47.13 -67.01 -132.74
CA LYS A 563 47.95 -66.85 -131.52
C LYS A 563 47.57 -65.57 -130.75
N ARG A 564 47.38 -64.44 -131.45
CA ARG A 564 46.97 -63.17 -130.83
C ARG A 564 45.56 -63.23 -130.24
N ILE A 565 44.62 -63.91 -130.89
CA ILE A 565 43.26 -64.19 -130.39
C ILE A 565 43.31 -65.08 -129.15
N ALA A 566 44.16 -66.11 -129.11
CA ALA A 566 44.32 -66.94 -127.91
C ALA A 566 44.83 -66.11 -126.71
N SER A 567 45.84 -65.25 -126.93
CA SER A 567 46.35 -64.32 -125.91
C SER A 567 45.29 -63.31 -125.46
N LEU A 568 44.61 -62.65 -126.39
CA LEU A 568 43.52 -61.71 -126.10
C LEU A 568 42.34 -62.39 -125.38
N LYS A 569 42.02 -63.65 -125.70
CA LYS A 569 40.98 -64.41 -125.01
C LYS A 569 41.37 -64.73 -123.56
N ALA A 570 42.65 -65.02 -123.30
CA ALA A 570 43.15 -65.19 -121.93
C ALA A 570 43.12 -63.87 -121.14
N GLN A 571 43.54 -62.75 -121.75
CA GLN A 571 43.45 -61.42 -121.13
C GLN A 571 42.01 -60.96 -120.91
N PHE A 572 41.11 -61.23 -121.85
CA PHE A 572 39.69 -60.94 -121.71
C PHE A 572 39.07 -61.77 -120.59
N GLN A 573 39.44 -63.05 -120.45
CA GLN A 573 38.95 -63.89 -119.36
C GLN A 573 39.48 -63.42 -117.99
N SER A 574 40.73 -63.00 -117.87
CA SER A 574 41.24 -62.44 -116.60
C SER A 574 40.60 -61.09 -116.27
N PHE A 575 40.39 -60.23 -117.27
CA PHE A 575 39.67 -58.96 -117.10
C PHE A 575 38.20 -59.18 -116.72
N LYS A 576 37.51 -60.13 -117.36
CA LYS A 576 36.14 -60.52 -117.01
C LYS A 576 36.05 -61.01 -115.56
N ASN A 577 36.91 -61.96 -115.18
CA ASN A 577 36.94 -62.48 -113.81
C ASN A 577 37.26 -61.38 -112.78
N LYS A 578 38.07 -60.37 -113.14
CA LYS A 578 38.32 -59.21 -112.28
C LYS A 578 37.08 -58.31 -112.18
N SER A 579 36.48 -57.94 -113.30
CA SER A 579 35.27 -57.11 -113.35
C SER A 579 34.07 -57.76 -112.63
N GLU A 580 33.99 -59.10 -112.62
CA GLU A 580 32.98 -59.84 -111.85
C GLU A 580 33.22 -59.73 -110.34
N ARG A 581 34.48 -59.79 -109.87
CA ARG A 581 34.82 -59.55 -108.46
C ARG A 581 34.57 -58.09 -108.06
N ASP A 582 35.11 -57.14 -108.83
CA ASP A 582 34.92 -55.71 -108.60
C ASP A 582 33.40 -55.37 -108.54
N SER A 583 32.56 -56.05 -109.34
CA SER A 583 31.10 -55.91 -109.29
C SER A 583 30.44 -56.49 -108.04
N VAL A 584 30.98 -57.55 -107.44
CA VAL A 584 30.50 -58.10 -106.16
C VAL A 584 30.91 -57.18 -105.00
N ASP A 585 32.18 -56.78 -104.95
CA ASP A 585 32.71 -55.90 -103.90
C ASP A 585 31.95 -54.55 -103.87
N ILE A 586 31.63 -53.98 -105.05
CA ILE A 586 30.80 -52.77 -105.18
C ILE A 586 29.36 -53.01 -104.71
N LYS A 587 28.77 -54.20 -104.89
CA LYS A 587 27.43 -54.51 -104.38
C LYS A 587 27.41 -54.62 -102.86
N GLU A 588 28.37 -55.34 -102.28
CA GLU A 588 28.50 -55.48 -100.82
C GLU A 588 28.73 -54.12 -100.15
N LEU A 589 29.61 -53.28 -100.72
CA LEU A 589 29.83 -51.92 -100.23
C LEU A 589 28.58 -51.04 -100.32
N ASN A 590 27.83 -51.11 -101.43
CA ASN A 590 26.57 -50.39 -101.58
C ASN A 590 25.51 -50.85 -100.58
N GLU A 591 25.44 -52.16 -100.29
CA GLU A 591 24.51 -52.71 -99.29
C GLU A 591 24.90 -52.26 -97.87
N HIS A 592 26.18 -52.28 -97.52
CA HIS A 592 26.69 -51.75 -96.25
C HIS A 592 26.41 -50.25 -96.09
N LEU A 593 26.64 -49.44 -97.14
CA LEU A 593 26.35 -48.01 -97.14
C LEU A 593 24.84 -47.76 -97.01
N LYS A 594 24.00 -48.52 -97.72
CA LYS A 594 22.54 -48.45 -97.62
C LYS A 594 22.06 -48.76 -96.20
N ASN A 595 22.57 -49.82 -95.59
CA ASN A 595 22.26 -50.18 -94.20
C ASN A 595 22.68 -49.07 -93.22
N THR A 596 23.87 -48.49 -93.40
CA THR A 596 24.37 -47.36 -92.61
C THR A 596 23.47 -46.11 -92.76
N ILE A 597 23.07 -45.77 -93.99
CA ILE A 597 22.12 -44.68 -94.29
C ILE A 597 20.76 -44.94 -93.62
N THR A 598 20.26 -46.18 -93.60
CA THR A 598 18.99 -46.48 -92.90
C THR A 598 19.12 -46.34 -91.38
N GLY A 599 20.24 -46.76 -90.78
CA GLY A 599 20.53 -46.58 -89.35
C GLY A 599 20.63 -45.11 -88.96
N LEU A 600 21.40 -44.31 -89.71
CA LEU A 600 21.54 -42.88 -89.48
C LEU A 600 20.20 -42.14 -89.66
N ASN A 601 19.39 -42.50 -90.66
CA ASN A 601 18.05 -41.92 -90.83
C ASN A 601 17.10 -42.27 -89.68
N LYS A 602 17.19 -43.47 -89.10
CA LYS A 602 16.42 -43.84 -87.91
C LYS A 602 16.86 -42.99 -86.72
N ASN A 603 18.15 -42.95 -86.41
CA ASN A 603 18.69 -42.14 -85.31
C ASN A 603 18.33 -40.65 -85.45
N ASN A 604 18.38 -40.10 -86.67
CA ASN A 604 17.98 -38.71 -86.92
C ASN A 604 16.48 -38.48 -86.66
N LYS A 605 15.59 -39.41 -87.06
CA LYS A 605 14.16 -39.34 -86.72
C LYS A 605 13.92 -39.39 -85.20
N ASP A 606 14.62 -40.27 -84.50
CA ASP A 606 14.51 -40.43 -83.05
C ASP A 606 15.01 -39.16 -82.32
N LEU A 607 16.14 -38.57 -82.77
CA LEU A 607 16.65 -37.28 -82.28
C LEU A 607 15.70 -36.11 -82.55
N ILE A 608 15.09 -36.05 -83.74
CA ILE A 608 14.07 -35.03 -84.06
C ILE A 608 12.85 -35.17 -83.16
N SER A 609 12.39 -36.40 -82.90
CA SER A 609 11.28 -36.67 -81.97
C SER A 609 11.60 -36.21 -80.55
N ASN A 610 12.78 -36.58 -80.03
CA ASN A 610 13.25 -36.15 -78.71
C ASN A 610 13.38 -34.62 -78.60
N ALA A 611 13.91 -33.96 -79.65
CA ALA A 611 13.99 -32.50 -79.70
C ALA A 611 12.60 -31.82 -79.71
N GLN A 612 11.59 -32.44 -80.33
CA GLN A 612 10.20 -31.94 -80.26
C GLN A 612 9.60 -32.11 -78.85
N VAL A 613 9.86 -33.25 -78.18
CA VAL A 613 9.41 -33.46 -76.79
C VAL A 613 10.05 -32.44 -75.85
N LEU A 614 11.37 -32.24 -75.94
CA LEU A 614 12.09 -31.24 -75.15
C LEU A 614 11.57 -29.81 -75.40
N LYS A 615 11.26 -29.45 -76.65
CA LYS A 615 10.64 -28.15 -76.97
C LYS A 615 9.26 -27.98 -76.31
N ARG A 616 8.44 -29.02 -76.22
CA ARG A 616 7.14 -28.98 -75.52
C ARG A 616 7.32 -28.80 -74.02
N GLU A 617 8.27 -29.52 -73.41
CA GLU A 617 8.52 -29.40 -71.98
C GLU A 617 9.11 -28.03 -71.61
N ILE A 618 10.03 -27.47 -72.41
CA ILE A 618 10.53 -26.10 -72.25
C ILE A 618 9.38 -25.09 -72.35
N HIS A 619 8.46 -25.26 -73.29
CA HIS A 619 7.30 -24.35 -73.42
C HIS A 619 6.36 -24.43 -72.20
N LYS A 620 6.10 -25.64 -71.69
CA LYS A 620 5.30 -25.88 -70.49
C LYS A 620 5.97 -25.29 -69.24
N GLN A 621 7.28 -25.48 -69.06
CA GLN A 621 8.04 -24.87 -67.97
C GLN A 621 8.04 -23.34 -68.06
N LYS A 622 8.13 -22.77 -69.28
CA LYS A 622 8.02 -21.33 -69.48
C LYS A 622 6.64 -20.79 -69.06
N MET A 623 5.56 -21.46 -69.44
CA MET A 623 4.21 -21.09 -68.99
C MET A 623 4.07 -21.15 -67.46
N GLN A 624 4.64 -22.19 -66.82
CA GLN A 624 4.65 -22.28 -65.35
C GLN A 624 5.45 -21.15 -64.68
N ILE A 625 6.57 -20.73 -65.29
CA ILE A 625 7.35 -19.57 -64.81
C ILE A 625 6.53 -18.28 -64.96
N ASP A 626 5.90 -18.05 -66.13
CA ASP A 626 5.07 -16.87 -66.37
C ASP A 626 3.88 -16.78 -65.38
N ASP A 627 3.23 -17.90 -65.08
CA ASP A 627 2.15 -17.98 -64.08
C ASP A 627 2.66 -17.77 -62.65
N LEU A 628 3.82 -18.34 -62.27
CA LEU A 628 4.45 -18.08 -60.97
C LEU A 628 4.87 -16.61 -60.82
N THR A 629 5.39 -15.98 -61.88
CA THR A 629 5.75 -14.55 -61.88
C THR A 629 4.51 -13.67 -61.70
N ARG A 630 3.39 -13.98 -62.35
CA ARG A 630 2.11 -13.26 -62.13
C ARG A 630 1.60 -13.43 -60.71
N ASN A 631 1.59 -14.66 -60.19
CA ASN A 631 1.17 -14.93 -58.81
C ASN A 631 2.05 -14.19 -57.78
N TYR A 632 3.36 -14.08 -58.05
CA TYR A 632 4.28 -13.30 -57.22
C TYR A 632 3.95 -11.80 -57.27
N GLN A 633 3.75 -11.23 -58.47
CA GLN A 633 3.39 -9.82 -58.65
C GLN A 633 2.04 -9.48 -57.98
N ASP A 634 1.04 -10.36 -58.09
CA ASP A 634 -0.26 -10.20 -57.42
C ASP A 634 -0.12 -10.28 -55.89
N ALA A 635 0.74 -11.16 -55.38
CA ALA A 635 1.04 -11.26 -53.94
C ALA A 635 1.79 -10.03 -53.42
N GLU A 636 2.78 -9.53 -54.17
CA GLU A 636 3.52 -8.31 -53.85
C GLU A 636 2.58 -7.08 -53.85
N ALA A 637 1.68 -6.97 -54.84
CA ALA A 637 0.69 -5.90 -54.90
C ALA A 637 -0.29 -5.95 -53.72
N ARG A 638 -0.72 -7.15 -53.28
CA ARG A 638 -1.57 -7.33 -52.09
C ARG A 638 -0.84 -6.94 -50.81
N LEU A 639 0.38 -7.43 -50.60
CA LEU A 639 1.21 -7.08 -49.44
C LEU A 639 1.51 -5.57 -49.37
N LYS A 640 1.70 -4.93 -50.53
CA LYS A 640 1.86 -3.48 -50.59
C LYS A 640 0.59 -2.73 -50.19
N ALA A 641 -0.57 -3.14 -50.71
CA ALA A 641 -1.85 -2.54 -50.33
C ALA A 641 -2.21 -2.77 -48.84
N GLU A 642 -1.84 -3.94 -48.29
CA GLU A 642 -2.00 -4.25 -46.86
C GLU A 642 -1.05 -3.41 -45.99
N ASN A 643 0.22 -3.24 -46.38
CA ASN A 643 1.14 -2.33 -45.70
C ASN A 643 0.67 -0.86 -45.76
N ASP A 644 0.17 -0.40 -46.91
CA ASP A 644 -0.38 0.96 -47.06
C ASP A 644 -1.65 1.16 -46.21
N HIS A 645 -2.43 0.10 -45.95
CA HIS A 645 -3.58 0.12 -45.03
C HIS A 645 -3.11 0.18 -43.57
N ILE A 646 -2.21 -0.71 -43.15
CA ILE A 646 -1.65 -0.76 -41.80
C ILE A 646 -0.95 0.56 -41.45
N LEU A 647 -0.25 1.18 -42.41
CA LEU A 647 0.40 2.48 -42.22
C LEU A 647 -0.63 3.58 -41.93
N LYS A 648 -1.74 3.63 -42.68
CA LYS A 648 -2.84 4.58 -42.44
C LYS A 648 -3.56 4.34 -41.11
N GLU A 649 -3.85 3.09 -40.78
CA GLU A 649 -4.43 2.76 -39.46
C GLU A 649 -3.50 3.21 -38.34
N LYS A 650 -2.19 2.95 -38.47
CA LYS A 650 -1.19 3.44 -37.52
C LYS A 650 -1.19 4.97 -37.43
N GLU A 651 -1.17 5.69 -38.55
CA GLU A 651 -1.21 7.17 -38.58
C GLU A 651 -2.49 7.71 -37.89
N THR A 652 -3.66 7.12 -38.14
CA THR A 652 -4.90 7.53 -37.47
C THR A 652 -4.92 7.22 -35.98
N SER A 653 -4.35 6.09 -35.56
CA SER A 653 -4.21 5.72 -34.14
C SER A 653 -3.19 6.62 -33.42
N GLU A 654 -2.08 6.94 -34.08
CA GLU A 654 -1.04 7.84 -33.57
C GLU A 654 -1.58 9.27 -33.42
N HIS A 655 -2.38 9.75 -34.39
CA HIS A 655 -3.10 11.03 -34.26
C HIS A 655 -4.09 11.01 -33.10
N HIS A 656 -4.90 9.95 -32.96
CA HIS A 656 -5.88 9.84 -31.87
C HIS A 656 -5.21 9.78 -30.48
N LEU A 657 -4.09 9.07 -30.35
CA LEU A 657 -3.30 9.05 -29.12
C LEU A 657 -2.67 10.41 -28.82
N ASN A 658 -2.18 11.14 -29.82
CA ASN A 658 -1.68 12.50 -29.64
C ASN A 658 -2.79 13.47 -29.18
N ASP A 659 -4.00 13.37 -29.73
CA ASP A 659 -5.15 14.17 -29.29
C ASP A 659 -5.52 13.86 -27.83
N GLN A 660 -5.51 12.57 -27.43
CA GLN A 660 -5.72 12.17 -26.03
C GLN A 660 -4.63 12.72 -25.11
N ILE A 661 -3.36 12.67 -25.53
CA ILE A 661 -2.23 13.23 -24.79
C ILE A 661 -2.39 14.75 -24.63
N GLU A 662 -2.83 15.48 -25.65
CA GLU A 662 -3.08 16.92 -25.54
C GLU A 662 -4.21 17.25 -24.55
N VAL A 663 -5.31 16.47 -24.56
CA VAL A 663 -6.39 16.59 -23.58
C VAL A 663 -5.90 16.32 -22.15
N ILE A 664 -5.12 15.26 -21.94
CA ILE A 664 -4.56 14.92 -20.61
C ILE A 664 -3.57 16.00 -20.15
N LEU A 665 -2.72 16.51 -21.04
CA LEU A 665 -1.80 17.62 -20.72
C LEU A 665 -2.54 18.91 -20.35
N LYS A 666 -3.69 19.18 -20.98
CA LYS A 666 -4.55 20.31 -20.60
C LYS A 666 -5.16 20.11 -19.22
N GLN A 667 -5.75 18.93 -18.96
CA GLN A 667 -6.31 18.59 -17.64
C GLN A 667 -5.25 18.63 -16.53
N LEU A 668 -4.02 18.20 -16.81
CA LEU A 668 -2.90 18.27 -15.88
C LEU A 668 -2.58 19.73 -15.51
N ARG A 669 -2.47 20.64 -16.48
CA ARG A 669 -2.25 22.07 -16.21
C ARG A 669 -3.39 22.71 -15.42
N GLU A 670 -4.64 22.34 -15.69
CA GLU A 670 -5.80 22.80 -14.93
C GLU A 670 -5.76 22.30 -13.48
N ALA A 671 -5.38 21.04 -13.27
CA ALA A 671 -5.17 20.46 -11.94
C ALA A 671 -3.98 21.10 -11.19
N GLU A 672 -2.88 21.40 -11.87
CA GLU A 672 -1.72 22.12 -11.31
C GLU A 672 -2.09 23.54 -10.85
N GLN A 673 -2.87 24.28 -11.65
CA GLN A 673 -3.40 25.60 -11.26
C GLN A 673 -4.35 25.52 -10.06
N LEU A 674 -5.22 24.50 -10.02
CA LEU A 674 -6.09 24.25 -8.88
C LEU A 674 -5.28 23.89 -7.61
N ASN A 675 -4.23 23.09 -7.76
CA ASN A 675 -3.37 22.72 -6.63
C ASN A 675 -2.57 23.92 -6.12
N MET A 676 -2.04 24.77 -7.00
CA MET A 676 -1.35 26.01 -6.64
C MET A 676 -2.29 27.01 -5.92
N THR A 677 -3.54 27.14 -6.35
CA THR A 677 -4.53 27.97 -5.65
C THR A 677 -4.93 27.39 -4.29
N ASN A 678 -5.01 26.06 -4.17
CA ASN A 678 -5.19 25.36 -2.89
C ASN A 678 -3.99 25.54 -1.96
N GLU A 679 -2.74 25.49 -2.43
CA GLU A 679 -1.55 25.77 -1.61
C GLU A 679 -1.55 27.22 -1.07
N ILE A 680 -1.94 28.20 -1.89
CA ILE A 680 -2.10 29.59 -1.45
C ILE A 680 -3.19 29.69 -0.37
N ALA A 681 -4.30 28.98 -0.52
CA ALA A 681 -5.37 28.93 0.48
C ALA A 681 -4.89 28.26 1.79
N ILE A 682 -4.21 27.11 1.71
CA ILE A 682 -3.60 26.40 2.86
C ILE A 682 -2.60 27.31 3.58
N THR A 683 -1.78 28.06 2.84
CA THR A 683 -0.79 28.98 3.42
C THR A 683 -1.46 30.15 4.16
N LYS A 684 -2.55 30.70 3.61
CA LYS A 684 -3.40 31.68 4.32
C LYS A 684 -4.04 31.07 5.58
N MET A 685 -4.60 29.87 5.48
CA MET A 685 -5.20 29.14 6.60
C MET A 685 -4.19 28.87 7.73
N LYS A 686 -2.96 28.45 7.38
CA LYS A 686 -1.84 28.27 8.32
C LYS A 686 -1.52 29.58 9.04
N LYS A 687 -1.46 30.71 8.34
CA LYS A 687 -1.23 32.04 8.93
C LYS A 687 -2.37 32.48 9.86
N VAL A 688 -3.62 32.16 9.54
CA VAL A 688 -4.76 32.39 10.44
C VAL A 688 -4.65 31.50 11.69
N MET A 689 -4.31 30.22 11.54
CA MET A 689 -4.10 29.31 12.67
C MET A 689 -2.94 29.74 13.58
N THR A 690 -1.83 30.24 13.04
CA THR A 690 -0.74 30.76 13.88
C THR A 690 -1.19 31.99 14.66
N ASN A 691 -1.91 32.93 14.02
CA ASN A 691 -2.44 34.10 14.71
C ASN A 691 -3.46 33.72 15.80
N MET A 692 -4.35 32.76 15.52
CA MET A 692 -5.30 32.24 16.51
C MET A 692 -4.59 31.55 17.69
N LYS A 693 -3.51 30.80 17.45
CA LYS A 693 -2.70 30.21 18.52
C LYS A 693 -2.05 31.28 19.40
N THR A 694 -1.53 32.36 18.82
CA THR A 694 -1.00 33.49 19.60
C THR A 694 -2.09 34.12 20.46
N VAL A 695 -3.26 34.41 19.89
CA VAL A 695 -4.41 34.97 20.64
C VAL A 695 -4.89 34.03 21.74
N ILE A 696 -4.93 32.71 21.50
CA ILE A 696 -5.27 31.73 22.55
C ILE A 696 -4.25 31.80 23.69
N SER A 697 -2.94 31.77 23.38
CA SER A 697 -1.88 31.86 24.39
C SER A 697 -1.91 33.17 25.19
N GLU A 698 -2.20 34.31 24.55
CA GLU A 698 -2.42 35.60 25.22
C GLU A 698 -3.64 35.56 26.16
N LYS A 699 -4.73 34.89 25.75
CA LYS A 699 -5.93 34.75 26.58
C LYS A 699 -5.73 33.76 27.73
N GLU A 700 -5.01 32.68 27.52
CA GLU A 700 -4.61 31.72 28.57
C GLU A 700 -3.74 32.40 29.63
N ALA A 701 -2.73 33.19 29.21
CA ALA A 701 -1.92 33.98 30.12
C ALA A 701 -2.76 35.01 30.91
N LYS A 702 -3.73 35.68 30.25
CA LYS A 702 -4.66 36.62 30.90
C LYS A 702 -5.58 35.93 31.90
N ILE A 703 -6.07 34.73 31.58
CA ILE A 703 -6.87 33.91 32.50
C ILE A 703 -6.02 33.53 33.71
N GLN A 704 -4.79 33.07 33.50
CA GLN A 704 -3.89 32.70 34.59
C GLN A 704 -3.56 33.87 35.52
N GLU A 705 -3.27 35.06 34.96
CA GLU A 705 -3.09 36.31 35.71
C GLU A 705 -4.31 36.61 36.61
N ILE A 706 -5.52 36.62 36.02
CA ILE A 706 -6.78 36.87 36.74
C ILE A 706 -7.06 35.77 37.77
N THR A 707 -6.72 34.51 37.51
CA THR A 707 -6.87 33.41 38.48
C THR A 707 -5.94 33.64 39.67
N THR A 708 -4.67 33.98 39.46
CA THR A 708 -3.73 34.26 40.56
C THR A 708 -4.12 35.50 41.37
N GLU A 709 -4.65 36.54 40.72
CA GLU A 709 -5.19 37.73 41.39
C GLU A 709 -6.42 37.38 42.25
N ASN A 710 -7.34 36.58 41.72
CA ASN A 710 -8.53 36.12 42.45
C ASN A 710 -8.15 35.18 43.62
N GLU A 711 -7.19 34.27 43.46
CA GLU A 711 -6.69 33.42 44.54
C GLU A 711 -6.05 34.25 45.65
N ALA A 712 -5.25 35.26 45.31
CA ALA A 712 -4.68 36.20 46.27
C ALA A 712 -5.77 37.01 47.01
N ASN A 713 -6.78 37.50 46.29
CA ASN A 713 -7.93 38.19 46.86
C ASN A 713 -8.77 37.30 47.78
N ILE A 714 -8.99 36.03 47.40
CA ILE A 714 -9.68 35.02 48.23
C ILE A 714 -8.88 34.74 49.48
N SER A 715 -7.55 34.55 49.38
CA SER A 715 -6.67 34.36 50.54
C SER A 715 -6.76 35.56 51.49
N HIS A 716 -6.56 36.78 50.99
CA HIS A 716 -6.62 38.00 51.79
C HIS A 716 -7.99 38.21 52.46
N LEU A 717 -9.09 37.91 51.76
CA LEU A 717 -10.43 37.92 52.37
C LEU A 717 -10.55 36.85 53.46
N ASN A 718 -10.08 35.64 53.22
CA ASN A 718 -10.15 34.54 54.20
C ASN A 718 -9.29 34.82 55.45
N ASP A 719 -8.11 35.43 55.28
CA ASP A 719 -7.25 35.90 56.37
C ASP A 719 -7.95 37.01 57.16
N LYS A 720 -8.58 37.97 56.48
CA LYS A 720 -9.39 39.02 57.10
C LYS A 720 -10.56 38.44 57.91
N TRP A 721 -11.36 37.56 57.32
CA TRP A 721 -12.47 36.87 58.01
C TRP A 721 -11.98 36.04 59.20
N THR A 722 -10.83 35.38 59.08
CA THR A 722 -10.22 34.61 60.17
C THR A 722 -9.77 35.53 61.31
N ASN A 723 -9.16 36.67 60.99
CA ASN A 723 -8.76 37.68 61.96
C ASN A 723 -9.96 38.33 62.66
N GLU A 724 -11.00 38.73 61.93
CA GLU A 724 -12.24 39.27 62.48
C GLU A 724 -12.94 38.24 63.38
N ARG A 725 -13.04 36.98 62.93
CA ARG A 725 -13.58 35.87 63.75
C ARG A 725 -12.76 35.69 65.03
N ASN A 726 -11.44 35.69 64.95
CA ASN A 726 -10.57 35.51 66.12
C ASN A 726 -10.65 36.71 67.08
N GLN A 727 -10.81 37.94 66.58
CA GLN A 727 -11.09 39.13 67.41
C GLN A 727 -12.44 39.03 68.11
N ILE A 728 -13.49 38.60 67.41
CA ILE A 728 -14.83 38.39 67.97
C ILE A 728 -14.80 37.30 69.04
N VAL A 729 -14.13 36.16 68.77
CA VAL A 729 -13.93 35.09 69.75
C VAL A 729 -13.19 35.61 70.98
N SER A 730 -12.06 36.30 70.81
CA SER A 730 -11.29 36.90 71.91
C SER A 730 -12.12 37.89 72.74
N SER A 731 -12.93 38.73 72.09
CA SER A 731 -13.85 39.66 72.78
C SER A 731 -14.91 38.92 73.59
N TYR A 732 -15.53 37.87 73.04
CA TYR A 732 -16.49 37.05 73.78
C TYR A 732 -15.84 36.24 74.90
N GLU A 733 -14.63 35.70 74.69
CA GLU A 733 -13.88 34.99 75.73
C GLU A 733 -13.48 35.93 76.89
N SER A 734 -13.05 37.16 76.59
CA SER A 734 -12.79 38.19 77.59
C SER A 734 -14.06 38.58 78.36
N ALA A 735 -15.18 38.81 77.65
CA ALA A 735 -16.46 39.11 78.30
C ALA A 735 -16.98 37.94 79.17
N ILE A 736 -16.79 36.70 78.72
CA ILE A 736 -17.12 35.50 79.52
C ILE A 736 -16.19 35.38 80.73
N ALA A 737 -14.91 35.72 80.60
CA ALA A 737 -13.97 35.74 81.71
C ALA A 737 -14.32 36.82 82.75
N GLU A 738 -14.68 38.03 82.31
CA GLU A 738 -15.18 39.12 83.17
C GLU A 738 -16.49 38.74 83.88
N VAL A 739 -17.46 38.18 83.16
CA VAL A 739 -18.73 37.71 83.76
C VAL A 739 -18.49 36.58 84.76
N LYS A 740 -17.57 35.66 84.49
CA LYS A 740 -17.16 34.63 85.47
C LYS A 740 -16.47 35.22 86.68
N ALA A 741 -15.53 36.16 86.50
CA ALA A 741 -14.84 36.83 87.59
C ALA A 741 -15.81 37.60 88.48
N HIS A 742 -16.74 38.35 87.88
CA HIS A 742 -17.78 39.08 88.61
C HIS A 742 -18.80 38.13 89.28
N SER A 743 -19.11 36.98 88.67
CA SER A 743 -19.95 35.95 89.32
C SER A 743 -19.25 35.33 90.54
N GLU A 744 -17.94 35.10 90.48
CA GLU A 744 -17.16 34.59 91.62
C GLU A 744 -16.95 35.66 92.69
N GLU A 745 -16.79 36.94 92.31
CA GLU A 745 -16.79 38.09 93.22
C GLU A 745 -18.14 38.22 93.94
N GLN A 746 -19.26 38.21 93.22
CA GLN A 746 -20.61 38.19 93.82
C GLN A 746 -20.81 36.97 94.74
N ARG A 747 -20.25 35.81 94.39
CA ARG A 747 -20.30 34.61 95.23
C ARG A 747 -19.52 34.80 96.53
N ASN A 748 -18.32 35.36 96.47
CA ASN A 748 -17.51 35.72 97.63
C ASN A 748 -18.22 36.76 98.51
N ASP A 749 -18.85 37.78 97.91
CA ASP A 749 -19.64 38.78 98.63
C ASP A 749 -20.89 38.18 99.29
N VAL A 750 -21.58 37.25 98.63
CA VAL A 750 -22.70 36.50 99.24
C VAL A 750 -22.21 35.62 100.39
N GLU A 751 -21.09 34.93 100.25
CA GLU A 751 -20.50 34.12 101.34
C GLU A 751 -20.08 35.00 102.53
N LYS A 752 -19.47 36.14 102.26
CA LYS A 752 -19.13 37.16 103.26
C LYS A 752 -20.36 37.76 103.93
N LEU A 753 -21.42 38.07 103.18
CA LEU A 753 -22.71 38.52 103.73
C LEU A 753 -23.38 37.44 104.58
N VAL A 754 -23.29 36.16 104.19
CA VAL A 754 -23.79 35.04 104.99
C VAL A 754 -23.00 34.91 106.29
N GLN A 755 -21.68 35.08 106.26
CA GLN A 755 -20.82 35.08 107.45
C GLN A 755 -21.10 36.29 108.36
N ASP A 756 -21.16 37.51 107.82
CA ASP A 756 -21.50 38.73 108.55
C ASP A 756 -22.91 38.65 109.16
N LEU A 757 -23.87 38.07 108.45
CA LEU A 757 -25.24 37.85 108.93
C LEU A 757 -25.30 36.74 110.00
N SER A 758 -24.44 35.72 109.92
CA SER A 758 -24.24 34.70 110.96
C SER A 758 -23.66 35.33 112.24
N ASP A 759 -22.61 36.15 112.11
CA ASP A 759 -21.96 36.79 113.25
C ASP A 759 -22.80 37.93 113.83
N ALA A 760 -23.55 38.68 113.00
CA ALA A 760 -24.57 39.62 113.46
C ALA A 760 -25.71 38.89 114.20
N LYS A 761 -26.16 37.71 113.74
CA LYS A 761 -27.13 36.87 114.48
C LYS A 761 -26.55 36.42 115.83
N LYS A 762 -25.29 35.96 115.89
CA LYS A 762 -24.60 35.60 117.15
C LYS A 762 -24.49 36.82 118.08
N LYS A 763 -24.10 37.99 117.57
CA LYS A 763 -23.97 39.24 118.32
C LYS A 763 -25.33 39.73 118.84
N LYS A 764 -26.38 39.65 118.02
CA LYS A 764 -27.79 39.91 118.42
C LYS A 764 -28.29 38.93 119.49
N LYS A 765 -27.93 37.64 119.41
CA LYS A 765 -28.26 36.65 120.46
C LYS A 765 -27.53 36.95 121.77
N LYS A 766 -26.23 37.26 121.73
CA LYS A 766 -25.45 37.70 122.91
C LYS A 766 -26.02 38.98 123.52
N ALA A 767 -26.30 39.99 122.70
CA ALA A 767 -26.89 41.26 123.14
C ALA A 767 -28.30 41.07 123.74
N ARG A 768 -29.15 40.20 123.17
CA ARG A 768 -30.47 39.88 123.73
C ARG A 768 -30.37 39.16 125.06
N ASN A 769 -29.42 38.23 125.22
CA ASN A 769 -29.18 37.55 126.49
C ASN A 769 -28.66 38.52 127.55
N CYS A 770 -27.69 39.38 127.21
CA CYS A 770 -27.18 40.43 128.09
C CYS A 770 -28.28 41.43 128.48
N ALA A 771 -29.11 41.87 127.53
CA ALA A 771 -30.24 42.76 127.80
C ALA A 771 -31.29 42.10 128.72
N ASN A 772 -31.56 40.79 128.58
CA ASN A 772 -32.44 40.06 129.49
C ASN A 772 -31.84 39.93 130.88
N GLN A 773 -30.53 39.65 130.98
CA GLN A 773 -29.82 39.57 132.24
C GLN A 773 -29.81 40.92 132.97
N LEU A 774 -29.45 42.01 132.28
CA LEU A 774 -29.55 43.38 132.77
C LEU A 774 -30.99 43.77 133.16
N ARG A 775 -32.01 43.20 132.52
CA ARG A 775 -33.42 43.40 132.91
C ARG A 775 -33.77 42.70 134.22
N SER A 776 -33.21 41.51 134.45
CA SER A 776 -33.34 40.76 135.70
C SER A 776 -32.58 41.44 136.84
N GLU A 777 -31.33 41.87 136.58
CA GLU A 777 -30.51 42.65 137.52
C GLU A 777 -31.16 43.99 137.84
N LYS A 778 -31.69 44.71 136.85
CA LYS A 778 -32.49 45.92 137.07
C LYS A 778 -33.70 45.65 137.95
N MET A 779 -34.50 44.62 137.68
CA MET A 779 -35.67 44.28 138.49
C MET A 779 -35.30 43.88 139.92
N GLN A 780 -34.13 43.25 140.11
CA GLN A 780 -33.61 42.93 141.44
C GLN A 780 -33.16 44.20 142.17
N LEU A 781 -32.37 45.07 141.52
CA LEU A 781 -31.95 46.36 142.08
C LEU A 781 -33.13 47.29 142.37
N GLU A 782 -34.20 47.28 141.57
CA GLU A 782 -35.43 48.02 141.85
C GLU A 782 -36.13 47.51 143.12
N LYS A 783 -36.16 46.19 143.35
CA LYS A 783 -36.64 45.61 144.63
C LYS A 783 -35.74 45.96 145.80
N ASP A 784 -34.42 45.90 145.61
CA ASP A 784 -33.44 46.19 146.66
C ASP A 784 -33.46 47.68 147.05
N ILE A 785 -33.63 48.58 146.08
CA ILE A 785 -33.84 50.02 146.31
C ILE A 785 -35.13 50.25 147.09
N GLU A 786 -36.23 49.58 146.76
CA GLU A 786 -37.51 49.76 147.47
C GLU A 786 -37.44 49.18 148.89
N ALA A 787 -36.75 48.05 149.08
CA ALA A 787 -36.43 47.50 150.39
C ALA A 787 -35.55 48.46 151.22
N LEU A 788 -34.52 49.06 150.61
CA LEU A 788 -33.69 50.09 151.26
C LEU A 788 -34.51 51.33 151.63
N LYS A 789 -35.40 51.82 150.77
CA LYS A 789 -36.30 52.95 151.11
C LYS A 789 -37.18 52.63 152.32
N LEU A 790 -37.76 51.43 152.36
CA LEU A 790 -38.55 50.96 153.51
C LEU A 790 -37.70 50.84 154.78
N GLN A 791 -36.46 50.36 154.67
CA GLN A 791 -35.51 50.28 155.77
C GLN A 791 -35.09 51.67 156.27
N VAL A 792 -34.80 52.60 155.37
CA VAL A 792 -34.46 54.01 155.68
C VAL A 792 -35.67 54.75 156.27
N GLN A 793 -36.89 54.53 155.80
CA GLN A 793 -38.09 55.08 156.43
C GLN A 793 -38.30 54.53 157.85
N ARG A 794 -38.08 53.23 158.09
CA ARG A 794 -38.13 52.65 159.43
C ARG A 794 -37.03 53.24 160.33
N ALA A 795 -35.79 53.30 159.84
CA ALA A 795 -34.66 53.90 160.57
C ALA A 795 -34.92 55.38 160.90
N LYS A 796 -35.46 56.16 159.96
CA LYS A 796 -35.85 57.56 160.18
C LYS A 796 -36.93 57.67 161.26
N LYS A 797 -38.01 56.87 161.20
CA LYS A 797 -39.06 56.87 162.25
C LYS A 797 -38.52 56.45 163.61
N VAL A 798 -37.60 55.49 163.68
CA VAL A 798 -36.93 55.07 164.93
C VAL A 798 -36.03 56.19 165.46
N ALA A 799 -35.27 56.86 164.60
CA ALA A 799 -34.42 57.99 164.99
C ALA A 799 -35.25 59.21 165.45
N GLU A 800 -36.35 59.53 164.77
CA GLU A 800 -37.28 60.59 165.18
C GLU A 800 -37.96 60.28 166.53
N ALA A 801 -38.33 59.01 166.75
CA ALA A 801 -38.87 58.56 168.04
C ALA A 801 -37.81 58.60 169.16
N ALA A 802 -36.59 58.15 168.89
CA ALA A 802 -35.48 58.20 169.83
C ALA A 802 -35.09 59.64 170.20
N ALA A 803 -35.01 60.55 169.21
CA ALA A 803 -34.74 61.97 169.43
C ALA A 803 -35.85 62.63 170.26
N LYS A 804 -37.13 62.35 169.98
CA LYS A 804 -38.25 62.82 170.83
C LYS A 804 -38.20 62.25 172.24
N SER A 805 -37.83 60.98 172.41
CA SER A 805 -37.68 60.36 173.73
C SER A 805 -36.52 60.95 174.51
N GLN A 806 -35.40 61.29 173.85
CA GLN A 806 -34.27 61.98 174.48
C GLN A 806 -34.63 63.41 174.88
N LEU A 807 -35.36 64.14 174.03
CA LEU A 807 -35.88 65.48 174.35
C LEU A 807 -36.80 65.44 175.57
N ALA A 808 -37.80 64.55 175.58
CA ALA A 808 -38.70 64.39 176.73
C ALA A 808 -37.96 63.95 178.01
N SER A 809 -36.93 63.10 177.89
CA SER A 809 -36.08 62.71 179.02
C SER A 809 -35.24 63.88 179.56
N ALA A 810 -34.69 64.71 178.68
CA ALA A 810 -33.92 65.89 179.07
C ALA A 810 -34.83 66.97 179.69
N GLU A 811 -36.02 67.19 179.13
CA GLU A 811 -37.05 68.07 179.72
C GLU A 811 -37.46 67.58 181.12
N ALA A 812 -37.69 66.28 181.30
CA ALA A 812 -37.97 65.70 182.61
C ALA A 812 -36.80 65.87 183.61
N GLU A 813 -35.56 65.67 183.16
CA GLU A 813 -34.36 65.85 184.00
C GLU A 813 -34.15 67.32 184.40
N PHE A 814 -34.34 68.27 183.48
CA PHE A 814 -34.25 69.70 183.78
C PHE A 814 -35.39 70.17 184.70
N ASN A 815 -36.62 69.69 184.51
CA ASN A 815 -37.71 69.98 185.43
C ASN A 815 -37.44 69.42 186.83
N SER A 816 -36.93 68.18 186.94
CA SER A 816 -36.52 67.58 188.21
C SER A 816 -35.43 68.42 188.90
N LYS A 817 -34.43 68.92 188.17
CA LYS A 817 -33.39 69.82 188.69
C LYS A 817 -33.95 71.17 189.14
N ILE A 818 -34.94 71.72 188.45
CA ILE A 818 -35.61 72.98 188.85
C ILE A 818 -36.36 72.80 190.17
N ASP A 819 -37.11 71.71 190.34
CA ASP A 819 -37.86 71.46 191.57
C ASP A 819 -36.94 71.07 192.75
N GLU A 820 -35.82 70.38 192.48
CA GLU A 820 -34.76 70.15 193.48
C GLU A 820 -34.14 71.48 193.95
N GLN A 821 -33.83 72.41 193.02
CA GLN A 821 -33.33 73.74 193.37
C GLN A 821 -34.35 74.57 194.16
N ARG A 822 -35.64 74.53 193.79
CA ARG A 822 -36.73 75.17 194.57
C ARG A 822 -36.80 74.62 195.99
N THR A 823 -36.70 73.30 196.15
CA THR A 823 -36.74 72.62 197.44
C THR A 823 -35.54 73.02 198.32
N ASN A 824 -34.35 73.10 197.72
CA ASN A 824 -33.14 73.57 198.42
C ASN A 824 -33.27 75.04 198.86
N LEU A 825 -33.82 75.93 198.02
CA LEU A 825 -34.04 77.33 198.37
C LEU A 825 -35.03 77.51 199.53
N GLU A 826 -36.15 76.77 199.56
CA GLU A 826 -37.08 76.78 200.69
C GLU A 826 -36.44 76.22 201.98
N ASN A 827 -35.60 75.19 201.87
CA ASN A 827 -34.85 74.66 203.01
C ASN A 827 -33.83 75.67 203.57
N GLU A 828 -33.06 76.36 202.71
CA GLU A 828 -32.16 77.44 203.13
C GLU A 828 -32.91 78.62 203.75
N LYS A 829 -34.05 79.03 203.16
CA LYS A 829 -34.93 80.06 203.71
C LYS A 829 -35.40 79.71 205.13
N ARG A 830 -35.82 78.47 205.38
CA ARG A 830 -36.18 77.98 206.73
C ARG A 830 -35.00 77.96 207.71
N LYS A 831 -33.80 77.55 207.28
CA LYS A 831 -32.58 77.63 208.11
C LYS A 831 -32.29 79.08 208.51
N LEU A 832 -32.38 80.01 207.57
CA LEU A 832 -32.15 81.43 207.81
C LEU A 832 -33.19 82.01 208.79
N PHE A 833 -34.46 81.61 208.64
CA PHE A 833 -35.52 82.01 209.57
C PHE A 833 -35.28 81.48 210.98
N ALA A 834 -34.94 80.19 211.12
CA ALA A 834 -34.64 79.56 212.40
C ALA A 834 -33.41 80.21 213.08
N PHE A 835 -32.35 80.53 212.31
CA PHE A 835 -31.16 81.19 212.83
C PHE A 835 -31.48 82.56 213.45
N VAL A 836 -32.25 83.41 212.76
CA VAL A 836 -32.62 84.73 213.28
C VAL A 836 -33.59 84.61 214.48
N ALA A 837 -34.50 83.63 214.46
CA ALA A 837 -35.39 83.35 215.59
C ALA A 837 -34.64 82.94 216.86
N ASP A 838 -33.54 82.20 216.74
CA ASP A 838 -32.69 81.84 217.87
C ASP A 838 -31.82 83.03 218.34
N GLN A 839 -31.27 83.84 217.42
CA GLN A 839 -30.51 85.06 217.79
C GLN A 839 -31.37 86.13 218.46
N PHE A 840 -32.64 86.27 218.07
CA PHE A 840 -33.59 87.23 218.65
C PHE A 840 -34.63 86.55 219.56
N ARG A 841 -34.25 85.44 220.22
CA ARG A 841 -35.13 84.59 221.03
C ARG A 841 -35.93 85.32 222.12
N GLN A 842 -35.44 86.45 222.64
CA GLN A 842 -36.19 87.28 223.60
C GLN A 842 -37.40 88.01 222.99
N PHE A 843 -37.50 88.08 221.66
CA PHE A 843 -38.61 88.66 220.89
C PHE A 843 -39.41 87.61 220.11
N PHE A 844 -38.99 86.34 220.16
CA PHE A 844 -39.63 85.21 219.50
C PHE A 844 -40.34 84.32 220.53
N ASN A 845 -41.58 83.91 220.25
CA ASN A 845 -42.30 82.97 221.12
C ASN A 845 -42.17 81.54 220.54
N PRO A 846 -41.57 80.56 221.25
CA PRO A 846 -41.31 79.23 220.69
C PRO A 846 -42.55 78.38 220.30
N HIS A 847 -43.76 78.88 220.54
CA HIS A 847 -45.01 78.25 220.12
C HIS A 847 -45.59 78.82 218.81
N ASP A 848 -45.02 79.91 218.28
CA ASP A 848 -45.40 80.45 216.98
C ASP A 848 -44.72 79.67 215.84
N SER A 849 -45.46 79.37 214.77
CA SER A 849 -44.92 78.64 213.61
C SER A 849 -43.97 79.51 212.80
N LEU A 850 -42.74 79.02 212.57
CA LEU A 850 -41.62 79.75 211.96
C LEU A 850 -41.80 79.91 210.43
N ASP A 851 -42.57 80.93 210.04
CA ASP A 851 -42.92 81.30 208.67
C ASP A 851 -42.46 82.72 208.28
N GLU A 852 -42.71 83.14 207.04
CA GLU A 852 -42.21 84.44 206.54
C GLU A 852 -42.89 85.64 207.22
N ASN A 853 -44.13 85.50 207.69
CA ASN A 853 -44.85 86.56 208.40
C ASN A 853 -44.36 86.72 209.84
N THR A 854 -44.16 85.61 210.56
CA THR A 854 -43.58 85.60 211.91
C THR A 854 -42.13 86.07 211.91
N PHE A 855 -41.32 85.70 210.90
CA PHE A 855 -39.97 86.23 210.71
C PHE A 855 -39.96 87.76 210.51
N ARG A 856 -40.83 88.31 209.65
CA ARG A 856 -40.96 89.78 209.52
C ARG A 856 -41.40 90.44 210.82
N CYS A 857 -42.36 89.85 211.54
CA CYS A 857 -42.83 90.36 212.83
C CYS A 857 -41.70 90.37 213.87
N LEU A 858 -40.89 89.31 213.93
CA LEU A 858 -39.72 89.19 214.80
C LEU A 858 -38.69 90.30 214.53
N VAL A 859 -38.26 90.46 213.26
CA VAL A 859 -37.28 91.49 212.87
C VAL A 859 -37.81 92.89 213.17
N SER A 860 -39.10 93.13 212.93
CA SER A 860 -39.74 94.42 213.24
C SER A 860 -39.81 94.70 214.76
N LYS A 861 -40.05 93.68 215.60
CA LYS A 861 -40.02 93.80 217.07
C LYS A 861 -38.61 94.09 217.58
N ALA A 862 -37.62 93.32 217.12
CA ALA A 862 -36.21 93.52 217.48
C ALA A 862 -35.69 94.91 217.07
N SER A 863 -36.06 95.37 215.86
CA SER A 863 -35.74 96.72 215.38
C SER A 863 -36.38 97.81 216.25
N SER A 864 -37.66 97.65 216.61
CA SER A 864 -38.38 98.61 217.47
C SER A 864 -37.74 98.71 218.86
N GLU A 865 -37.32 97.59 219.45
CA GLU A 865 -36.69 97.58 220.76
C GLU A 865 -35.27 98.14 220.74
N LEU A 866 -34.50 97.90 219.66
CA LEU A 866 -33.19 98.54 219.48
C LEU A 866 -33.33 100.07 219.41
N ILE A 867 -34.34 100.58 218.70
CA ILE A 867 -34.64 102.02 218.65
C ILE A 867 -35.06 102.54 220.03
N ARG A 868 -35.85 101.78 220.80
CA ARG A 868 -36.22 102.13 222.19
C ARG A 868 -35.00 102.20 223.12
N LEU A 869 -34.08 101.25 223.01
CA LEU A 869 -32.84 101.22 223.80
C LEU A 869 -31.88 102.35 223.40
N MET A 870 -31.70 102.64 222.11
CA MET A 870 -30.94 103.80 221.65
C MET A 870 -31.56 105.12 222.13
N SER A 871 -32.89 105.24 222.08
CA SER A 871 -33.60 106.41 222.64
C SER A 871 -33.38 106.54 224.15
N SER A 872 -33.39 105.42 224.89
CA SER A 872 -33.15 105.40 226.33
C SER A 872 -31.72 105.79 226.67
N ASP A 873 -30.72 105.21 225.99
CA ASP A 873 -29.30 105.55 226.18
C ASP A 873 -29.05 107.03 225.86
N MET A 874 -29.61 107.54 224.75
CA MET A 874 -29.49 108.93 224.36
C MET A 874 -30.20 109.90 225.33
N ALA A 875 -31.28 109.47 225.98
CA ALA A 875 -31.92 110.23 227.05
C ALA A 875 -31.08 110.23 228.35
N ILE A 876 -30.53 109.07 228.75
CA ILE A 876 -29.63 108.96 229.91
C ILE A 876 -28.38 109.83 229.69
N ARG A 877 -27.71 109.71 228.53
CA ARG A 877 -26.57 110.56 228.12
C ARG A 877 -26.88 112.05 228.25
N LYS A 878 -28.10 112.48 227.88
CA LYS A 878 -28.56 113.87 228.06
C LYS A 878 -28.72 114.27 229.53
N MET A 879 -29.28 113.40 230.38
CA MET A 879 -29.44 113.70 231.81
C MET A 879 -28.11 113.80 232.55
N VAL A 880 -27.13 112.97 232.21
CA VAL A 880 -25.81 112.98 232.87
C VAL A 880 -24.76 113.88 232.19
N GLY A 881 -25.19 114.72 231.24
CA GLY A 881 -24.30 115.67 230.55
C GLY A 881 -23.14 115.02 229.79
N ALA A 882 -23.31 113.78 229.32
CA ALA A 882 -22.25 113.00 228.69
C ALA A 882 -21.83 113.59 227.33
N ASP A 883 -20.53 113.83 227.16
CA ASP A 883 -19.95 114.17 225.86
C ASP A 883 -20.11 112.99 224.87
N VAL A 884 -20.15 113.30 223.57
CA VAL A 884 -20.29 112.36 222.44
C VAL A 884 -19.24 111.24 222.49
N ARG A 885 -18.08 111.49 223.11
CA ARG A 885 -16.98 110.52 223.24
C ARG A 885 -16.94 109.78 224.59
N GLN A 886 -17.85 110.06 225.51
CA GLN A 886 -17.91 109.40 226.81
C GLN A 886 -18.88 108.19 226.76
N LYS A 887 -18.58 107.12 227.52
CA LYS A 887 -19.55 106.05 227.73
C LYS A 887 -20.63 106.50 228.71
N THR A 888 -21.86 106.05 228.50
CA THR A 888 -23.02 106.41 229.35
C THR A 888 -22.77 105.98 230.80
N ASP A 889 -22.21 104.78 230.94
CA ASP A 889 -21.69 104.15 232.16
C ASP A 889 -20.60 105.00 232.87
N ASP A 890 -19.61 105.53 232.15
CA ASP A 890 -18.58 106.43 232.72
C ASP A 890 -19.12 107.82 233.12
N ALA A 891 -20.20 108.27 232.47
CA ALA A 891 -20.82 109.56 232.77
C ALA A 891 -21.71 109.51 234.02
N VAL A 892 -22.45 108.41 234.20
CA VAL A 892 -23.20 108.14 235.44
C VAL A 892 -22.24 108.00 236.63
N ALA A 893 -21.10 107.32 236.45
CA ALA A 893 -20.12 107.12 237.52
C ALA A 893 -19.55 108.43 238.10
N ARG A 894 -19.30 109.44 237.26
CA ARG A 894 -18.78 110.75 237.70
C ARG A 894 -19.73 111.52 238.61
N ILE A 895 -21.04 111.44 238.37
CA ILE A 895 -22.04 112.15 239.17
C ILE A 895 -22.10 111.60 240.60
N ILE A 896 -21.75 110.33 240.80
CA ILE A 896 -21.76 109.66 242.11
C ILE A 896 -20.52 110.03 242.95
N THR A 897 -19.46 110.60 242.34
CA THR A 897 -18.20 110.92 243.04
C THR A 897 -18.04 112.37 243.51
N ASP A 898 -18.95 113.29 243.15
CA ASP A 898 -18.91 114.71 243.56
C ASP A 898 -19.84 115.02 244.77
N CYS A 899 -19.93 114.10 245.74
CA CYS A 899 -20.64 114.25 247.03
C CYS A 899 -19.88 113.59 248.18
#